data_AF-Q381V9-F1
#
_entry.id   AF-Q381V9-F1
#
_cell.length_a   1.000
_cell.length_b   1.000
_cell.length_c   1.000
_cell.angle_alpha   90.00
_cell.angle_beta   90.00
_cell.angle_gamma   90.00
#
_symmetry.space_group_name_H-M   'P 1'
#
loop_
_entity.id
_entity.type
_entity.pdbx_description
1 polymer ?
#
loop_
_entity_poly.entity_id
_entity_poly.type
_entity_poly.pdbx_seq_one_letter_code
_entity_poly.pdbx_strand_id
1 'polypeptide(L)'
;MVRLPPIVQGSQADGIQRRQSVATAPAARSAARRGSIRFKKSLIYWKLFGASAPLYCGPLGEVVGEVEEGTVIRETRRYRDPFGNWWVASRSVDDSLLWLLFSSPPSSDGEVGQWRRVYDQQDQDIPSSPRTEEVAVLGSYSIPPEVSTKELPSLDDVHQFIRVLGKSWRAMTSNPAAHTRDWNTQYQQLVEQNLFAEREASTSARDQLRCFMEEFKAAAEEAALGVVAELVLPAELRSGRGVTGERNYFARNGLLVRVMLDDCDDEENKGSEQAWQVATQFFLAQQVLSLEAPKQLFHTLPTALVTFCGVRVCVFAIAPIELQNVVYLPIQELERGNLETPNFVQRRLGELGAAISLKGHVLKGAEGKSVDVAMSADVALIKGYDKRLYIIGSGRLLPELALLGNEENMKDPTKCNLWDDTLTTLRFRPEFLLRWSAPLNPDAFVESTATPEDNATIVEATEYIRAKLIPTVAAMVGLHEPIDIPRQDAVECTLCGNTLTNELRFVVCRSNEKCCHICSHCYARRLSEQGDSTRDIFCDAVKCGAGFRGPKGLLMQPSLSSIFHANGLNMRFLPFVYHAIPAGAKPVVGHYCEIEMVARAAVRVFRNKLRSTSQVIDEVRQISQDLFLGLLQSSGHVPERFWADEIGPTIEKMYGPLEPFNTEKMDVELLYHRVADLSGIVLSSSSVESLYGEERPFLQLESVEPVVKVVVPPYVADEEAQEELRRGLYDSLGETLLFWIGAFTDGVEGSTSGGKLPHEPFYLTEQPI
;
A
#
# COMPACT_ATOMS: atom_id res chain seq x y z
N MET A 1 -6.44 -21.83 -1.86
CA MET A 1 -6.98 -20.87 -0.86
C MET A 1 -8.26 -21.47 -0.28
N VAL A 2 -8.36 -21.68 1.03
CA VAL A 2 -9.57 -22.23 1.67
C VAL A 2 -10.62 -21.10 1.76
N ARG A 3 -11.72 -21.19 1.01
CA ARG A 3 -12.86 -20.27 1.13
C ARG A 3 -13.57 -20.51 2.45
N LEU A 4 -13.52 -19.53 3.35
CA LEU A 4 -14.27 -19.53 4.61
C LEU A 4 -15.69 -18.96 4.39
N PRO A 5 -16.67 -19.36 5.20
CA PRO A 5 -18.08 -19.09 4.92
C PRO A 5 -18.44 -17.59 4.98
N PRO A 6 -19.38 -17.14 4.13
CA PRO A 6 -19.78 -15.73 4.03
C PRO A 6 -20.53 -15.27 5.27
N ILE A 7 -20.18 -14.06 5.73
CA ILE A 7 -20.83 -13.37 6.85
C ILE A 7 -22.06 -12.61 6.31
N VAL A 8 -23.21 -12.80 6.97
CA VAL A 8 -24.53 -12.31 6.57
C VAL A 8 -24.58 -10.77 6.64
N GLN A 9 -24.83 -10.13 5.49
CA GLN A 9 -25.00 -8.68 5.36
C GLN A 9 -26.35 -8.21 5.94
N GLY A 10 -26.29 -7.18 6.78
CA GLY A 10 -27.44 -6.44 7.29
C GLY A 10 -27.76 -5.24 6.40
N SER A 11 -29.05 -5.00 6.21
CA SER A 11 -29.65 -4.16 5.17
C SER A 11 -30.08 -2.76 5.64
N GLN A 12 -30.14 -1.81 4.67
CA GLN A 12 -30.93 -0.56 4.64
C GLN A 12 -30.38 0.61 5.48
N ALA A 13 -30.49 1.90 5.10
CA ALA A 13 -31.57 2.58 4.40
C ALA A 13 -31.14 3.92 3.73
N ASP A 14 -32.01 4.37 2.81
CA ASP A 14 -31.99 5.54 1.93
C ASP A 14 -31.92 6.93 2.59
N GLY A 15 -31.37 7.91 1.85
CA GLY A 15 -32.16 9.09 1.49
C GLY A 15 -31.59 10.51 1.72
N ILE A 16 -31.58 11.27 0.62
CA ILE A 16 -32.12 12.65 0.44
C ILE A 16 -31.14 13.86 0.38
N GLN A 17 -30.99 14.34 -0.87
CA GLN A 17 -31.09 15.72 -1.42
C GLN A 17 -30.21 16.90 -0.93
N ARG A 18 -29.23 17.23 -1.77
CA ARG A 18 -29.13 18.43 -2.67
C ARG A 18 -29.41 19.85 -2.12
N ARG A 19 -28.36 20.69 -2.03
CA ARG A 19 -28.37 22.18 -2.14
C ARG A 19 -26.95 22.68 -2.52
N GLN A 20 -26.66 23.03 -3.78
CA GLN A 20 -26.72 24.37 -4.42
C GLN A 20 -25.89 25.52 -3.80
N SER A 21 -24.77 25.82 -4.50
CA SER A 21 -24.21 27.13 -4.91
C SER A 21 -23.82 28.21 -3.87
N VAL A 22 -22.62 28.80 -4.02
CA VAL A 22 -22.40 30.17 -4.57
C VAL A 22 -20.93 30.63 -4.41
N ALA A 23 -20.38 31.10 -5.54
CA ALA A 23 -19.39 32.15 -5.85
C ALA A 23 -18.18 32.49 -4.94
N THR A 24 -17.02 32.19 -5.54
CA THR A 24 -15.75 32.94 -5.69
C THR A 24 -15.68 34.44 -5.33
N ALA A 25 -14.57 34.82 -4.67
CA ALA A 25 -13.94 36.15 -4.71
C ALA A 25 -12.41 36.05 -4.49
N PRO A 26 -11.58 37.00 -5.00
CA PRO A 26 -10.18 36.75 -5.33
C PRO A 26 -9.13 37.43 -4.43
N ALA A 27 -7.99 36.75 -4.32
CA ALA A 27 -6.58 37.20 -4.28
C ALA A 27 -6.20 38.59 -3.71
N ALA A 28 -5.27 38.59 -2.76
CA ALA A 28 -4.09 39.48 -2.78
C ALA A 28 -2.95 38.97 -1.88
N ARG A 29 -1.77 38.87 -2.49
CA ARG A 29 -0.46 38.46 -1.95
C ARG A 29 0.12 39.52 -1.01
N SER A 30 0.84 39.08 0.03
CA SER A 30 1.94 39.85 0.64
C SER A 30 2.75 38.93 1.58
N ALA A 31 3.85 38.39 1.07
CA ALA A 31 4.80 37.58 1.82
C ALA A 31 5.77 38.50 2.57
N ALA A 32 5.45 38.83 3.82
CA ALA A 32 6.39 39.47 4.73
C ALA A 32 6.81 38.43 5.78
N ARG A 33 8.11 38.11 5.82
CA ARG A 33 8.78 37.29 6.85
C ARG A 33 8.48 37.86 8.24
N ARG A 34 7.39 37.43 8.86
CA ARG A 34 7.06 37.74 10.24
C ARG A 34 7.68 36.66 11.11
N GLY A 35 8.59 37.09 11.99
CA GLY A 35 9.08 36.25 13.07
C GLY A 35 7.89 35.61 13.78
N SER A 36 7.97 34.30 14.01
CA SER A 36 6.91 33.49 14.61
C SER A 36 6.54 34.04 16.00
N ILE A 37 5.66 35.04 16.03
CA ILE A 37 4.86 35.36 17.22
C ILE A 37 4.09 34.07 17.49
N ARG A 38 4.49 33.34 18.53
CA ARG A 38 3.73 32.19 19.02
C ARG A 38 2.38 32.73 19.46
N PHE A 39 1.41 32.77 18.54
CA PHE A 39 0.04 33.10 18.87
C PHE A 39 -0.38 32.11 19.95
N LYS A 40 -0.63 32.60 21.17
CA LYS A 40 -1.28 31.80 22.20
C LYS A 40 -2.59 31.33 21.59
N LYS A 41 -2.69 30.03 21.29
CA LYS A 41 -3.94 29.42 20.81
C LYS A 41 -5.06 29.84 21.77
N SER A 42 -6.16 30.33 21.22
CA SER A 42 -7.30 30.73 22.03
C SER A 42 -7.77 29.56 22.88
N LEU A 43 -8.13 29.86 24.12
CA LEU A 43 -8.71 28.86 25.00
C LEU A 43 -10.12 28.57 24.54
N ILE A 44 -10.36 27.34 24.10
CA ILE A 44 -11.68 26.86 23.71
C ILE A 44 -12.15 25.86 24.75
N TYR A 45 -13.37 26.03 25.24
CA TYR A 45 -13.99 25.11 26.18
C TYR A 45 -15.27 24.52 25.62
N TRP A 46 -15.46 23.24 25.92
CA TRP A 46 -16.61 22.45 25.50
C TRP A 46 -17.32 21.93 26.73
N LYS A 47 -18.64 21.92 26.72
CA LYS A 47 -19.47 21.34 27.76
C LYS A 47 -20.29 20.20 27.18
N LEU A 48 -20.36 19.10 27.92
CA LEU A 48 -21.21 17.96 27.58
C LEU A 48 -22.66 18.22 28.01
N PHE A 49 -23.62 17.90 27.15
CA PHE A 49 -25.06 18.02 27.39
C PHE A 49 -25.77 16.71 27.04
N GLY A 50 -26.91 16.43 27.68
CA GLY A 50 -27.80 15.30 27.37
C GLY A 50 -27.48 14.04 28.18
N ALA A 51 -26.36 13.39 27.91
CA ALA A 51 -25.98 12.13 28.57
C ALA A 51 -24.47 12.04 28.77
N SER A 52 -24.01 10.96 29.42
CA SER A 52 -22.59 10.66 29.51
C SER A 52 -21.99 10.39 28.12
N ALA A 53 -20.69 10.66 27.97
CA ALA A 53 -19.97 10.42 26.73
C ALA A 53 -18.66 9.66 27.00
N PRO A 54 -18.29 8.70 26.14
CA PRO A 54 -17.05 7.96 26.29
C PRO A 54 -15.80 8.84 26.03
N LEU A 55 -14.76 8.58 26.81
CA LEU A 55 -13.39 9.06 26.60
C LEU A 55 -12.58 7.96 25.94
N TYR A 56 -11.75 8.35 24.98
CA TYR A 56 -10.91 7.43 24.22
C TYR A 56 -9.43 7.74 24.46
N CYS A 57 -8.58 6.71 24.40
CA CYS A 57 -7.12 6.91 24.44
C CYS A 57 -6.55 7.49 23.14
N GLY A 58 -7.35 7.56 22.08
CA GLY A 58 -6.99 8.05 20.75
C GLY A 58 -8.18 7.99 19.79
N PRO A 59 -8.08 8.62 18.61
CA PRO A 59 -9.08 8.46 17.55
C PRO A 59 -9.26 6.98 17.20
N LEU A 60 -10.51 6.50 17.20
CA LEU A 60 -10.89 5.08 17.01
C LEU A 60 -10.26 4.11 18.03
N GLY A 61 -9.78 4.63 19.16
CA GLY A 61 -9.15 3.82 20.21
C GLY A 61 -10.13 3.14 21.14
N GLU A 62 -9.60 2.49 22.17
CA GLU A 62 -10.39 1.92 23.26
C GLU A 62 -11.00 3.03 24.14
N VAL A 63 -12.20 2.77 24.68
CA VAL A 63 -12.85 3.60 25.69
C VAL A 63 -12.10 3.43 27.02
N VAL A 64 -11.56 4.52 27.56
CA VAL A 64 -10.81 4.54 28.83
C VAL A 64 -11.62 5.09 30.00
N GLY A 65 -12.82 5.60 29.74
CA GLY A 65 -13.71 6.11 30.76
C GLY A 65 -14.93 6.78 30.17
N GLU A 66 -15.74 7.38 31.03
CA GLU A 66 -16.90 8.17 30.65
C GLU A 66 -16.88 9.51 31.35
N VAL A 67 -17.49 10.51 30.71
CA VAL A 67 -17.65 11.85 31.23
C VAL A 67 -19.12 12.09 31.49
N GLU A 68 -19.45 12.55 32.69
CA GLU A 68 -20.82 12.88 33.08
C GLU A 68 -21.31 14.15 32.38
N GLU A 69 -22.63 14.23 32.18
CA GLU A 69 -23.28 15.44 31.66
C GLU A 69 -22.87 16.67 32.48
N GLY A 70 -22.67 17.79 31.79
CA GLY A 70 -22.34 19.06 32.41
C GLY A 70 -20.85 19.29 32.59
N THR A 71 -20.01 18.27 32.39
CA THR A 71 -18.55 18.39 32.42
C THR A 71 -18.07 19.38 31.37
N VAL A 72 -17.15 20.25 31.78
CA VAL A 72 -16.48 21.21 30.90
C VAL A 72 -15.03 20.80 30.71
N ILE A 73 -14.61 20.69 29.46
CA ILE A 73 -13.24 20.36 29.07
C ILE A 73 -12.61 21.53 28.35
N ARG A 74 -11.28 21.54 28.33
CA ARG A 74 -10.48 22.46 27.54
C ARG A 74 -9.96 21.73 26.30
N GLU A 75 -10.25 22.28 25.13
CA GLU A 75 -9.66 21.79 23.89
C GLU A 75 -8.15 22.08 23.88
N THR A 76 -7.37 21.02 23.67
CA THR A 76 -5.92 21.13 23.48
C THR A 76 -5.56 20.96 22.01
N ARG A 77 -6.26 20.06 21.31
CA ARG A 77 -6.13 19.78 19.89
C ARG A 77 -7.47 19.34 19.32
N ARG A 78 -7.60 19.51 18.00
CA ARG A 78 -8.70 19.00 17.20
C ARG A 78 -8.12 18.22 16.03
N TYR A 79 -8.77 17.12 15.66
CA TYR A 79 -8.33 16.23 14.61
C TYR A 79 -9.55 15.71 13.86
N ARG A 80 -9.46 15.66 12.53
CA ARG A 80 -10.43 14.94 11.71
C ARG A 80 -9.78 13.66 11.23
N ASP A 81 -10.37 12.53 11.55
CA ASP A 81 -9.86 11.24 11.08
C ASP A 81 -10.17 11.04 9.58
N PRO A 82 -9.50 10.08 8.91
CA PRO A 82 -9.74 9.81 7.48
C PRO A 82 -11.17 9.35 7.16
N PHE A 83 -11.95 8.96 8.17
CA PHE A 83 -13.34 8.53 8.04
C PHE A 83 -14.33 9.67 8.30
N GLY A 84 -13.84 10.89 8.49
CA GLY A 84 -14.67 12.09 8.60
C GLY A 84 -15.13 12.46 9.98
N ASN A 85 -14.73 11.72 11.01
CA ASN A 85 -15.11 12.07 12.38
C ASN A 85 -14.22 13.17 12.94
N TRP A 86 -14.83 14.05 13.71
CA TRP A 86 -14.14 15.07 14.48
C TRP A 86 -13.85 14.58 15.89
N TRP A 87 -12.58 14.72 16.26
CA TRP A 87 -12.03 14.37 17.54
C TRP A 87 -11.46 15.61 18.22
N VAL A 88 -11.75 15.78 19.50
CA VAL A 88 -11.13 16.80 20.35
C VAL A 88 -10.33 16.13 21.44
N ALA A 89 -9.07 16.55 21.58
CA ALA A 89 -8.21 16.12 22.65
C ALA A 89 -8.31 17.07 23.85
N SER A 90 -8.41 16.52 25.05
CA SER A 90 -8.25 17.20 26.33
C SER A 90 -7.10 16.56 27.11
N ARG A 91 -6.53 17.28 28.07
CA ARG A 91 -5.57 16.73 29.02
C ARG A 91 -6.29 16.26 30.27
N SER A 92 -5.92 15.08 30.74
CA SER A 92 -6.30 14.54 32.05
C SER A 92 -5.49 15.20 33.18
N VAL A 93 -5.72 14.76 34.42
CA VAL A 93 -4.97 15.21 35.61
C VAL A 93 -3.51 14.73 35.59
N ASP A 94 -3.25 13.55 35.00
CA ASP A 94 -1.90 13.00 34.82
C ASP A 94 -1.20 13.50 33.54
N ASP A 95 -1.78 14.51 32.89
CA ASP A 95 -1.28 15.14 31.65
C ASP A 95 -1.32 14.25 30.40
N SER A 96 -1.92 13.07 30.48
CA SER A 96 -2.18 12.23 29.30
C SER A 96 -3.26 12.86 28.40
N LEU A 97 -3.16 12.58 27.10
CA LEU A 97 -4.15 13.06 26.12
C LEU A 97 -5.32 12.10 26.03
N LEU A 98 -6.51 12.61 26.33
CA LEU A 98 -7.77 11.90 26.17
C LEU A 98 -8.54 12.52 25.00
N TRP A 99 -9.19 11.66 24.23
CA TRP A 99 -9.90 12.04 23.01
C TRP A 99 -11.39 11.84 23.16
N LEU A 100 -12.13 12.75 22.53
CA LEU A 100 -13.59 12.78 22.54
C LEU A 100 -14.09 12.87 21.12
N LEU A 101 -15.06 12.00 20.81
CA LEU A 101 -15.75 12.01 19.54
C LEU A 101 -16.86 13.08 19.59
N PHE A 102 -16.80 14.06 18.69
CA PHE A 102 -17.83 15.09 18.57
C PHE A 102 -18.94 14.72 17.60
N SER A 103 -18.66 13.77 16.70
CA SER A 103 -19.60 13.32 15.70
C SER A 103 -20.56 12.31 16.32
N SER A 104 -21.83 12.67 16.48
CA SER A 104 -22.86 11.72 16.92
C SER A 104 -22.96 10.59 15.89
N PRO A 105 -22.90 9.30 16.28
CA PRO A 105 -23.38 8.24 15.41
C PRO A 105 -24.87 8.51 15.16
N PRO A 106 -25.31 8.69 13.89
CA PRO A 106 -26.72 8.88 13.61
C PRO A 106 -27.51 7.62 14.04
N SER A 107 -28.71 7.84 14.59
CA SER A 107 -29.86 6.91 14.53
C SER A 107 -29.99 5.72 15.49
N SER A 108 -29.59 5.85 16.76
CA SER A 108 -30.24 5.03 17.81
C SER A 108 -30.96 5.94 18.79
N ASP A 109 -32.20 5.59 19.17
CA ASP A 109 -33.10 6.32 20.09
C ASP A 109 -32.52 6.53 21.52
N GLY A 110 -31.23 6.32 21.73
CA GLY A 110 -30.54 6.63 22.97
C GLY A 110 -30.23 8.12 23.08
N GLU A 111 -30.38 8.68 24.28
CA GLU A 111 -29.82 9.99 24.61
C GLU A 111 -28.30 9.92 24.48
N VAL A 112 -27.75 10.48 23.39
CA VAL A 112 -26.30 10.54 23.16
C VAL A 112 -25.77 11.86 23.70
N GLY A 113 -24.68 11.81 24.48
CA GLY A 113 -23.99 13.00 24.96
C GLY A 113 -23.53 13.89 23.82
N GLN A 114 -23.95 15.16 23.83
CA GLN A 114 -23.58 16.16 22.82
C GLN A 114 -22.63 17.21 23.40
N TRP A 115 -21.44 17.31 22.81
CA TRP A 115 -20.48 18.35 23.16
C TRP A 115 -20.84 19.67 22.47
N ARG A 116 -20.96 20.75 23.25
CA ARG A 116 -21.20 22.11 22.73
C ARG A 116 -20.14 23.06 23.22
N ARG A 117 -19.70 23.95 22.33
CA ARG A 117 -18.76 25.02 22.64
C ARG A 117 -19.42 25.99 23.61
N VAL A 118 -18.77 26.26 24.74
CA VAL A 118 -19.30 27.19 25.78
C VAL A 118 -18.44 28.44 25.96
N TYR A 119 -17.20 28.42 25.48
CA TYR A 119 -16.30 29.56 25.55
C TYR A 119 -15.26 29.50 24.44
N ASP A 120 -15.02 30.66 23.81
CA ASP A 120 -13.85 30.95 22.99
C ASP A 120 -13.26 32.29 23.43
N GLN A 121 -11.95 32.30 23.71
CA GLN A 121 -11.26 33.53 24.04
C GLN A 121 -11.25 34.54 22.89
N GLN A 122 -11.32 34.11 21.62
CA GLN A 122 -11.38 35.02 20.47
C GLN A 122 -12.72 35.78 20.38
N ASP A 123 -13.80 35.24 20.94
CA ASP A 123 -15.15 35.82 20.81
C ASP A 123 -15.37 37.06 21.68
N GLN A 124 -14.51 37.35 22.66
CA GLN A 124 -14.71 38.53 23.52
C GLN A 124 -14.53 39.87 22.78
N ASP A 125 -13.85 39.88 21.62
CA ASP A 125 -13.56 41.11 20.88
C ASP A 125 -14.55 41.40 19.72
N ILE A 126 -15.50 40.50 19.41
CA ILE A 126 -16.45 40.70 18.30
C ILE A 126 -17.90 40.49 18.78
N PRO A 127 -18.70 41.57 18.93
CA PRO A 127 -20.10 41.46 19.33
C PRO A 127 -20.96 40.80 18.23
N SER A 128 -21.47 39.62 18.57
CA SER A 128 -22.82 39.11 18.27
C SER A 128 -23.26 38.96 16.81
N SER A 129 -23.02 37.78 16.24
CA SER A 129 -24.08 36.99 15.59
C SER A 129 -23.95 35.53 16.06
N PRO A 130 -25.00 34.89 16.57
CA PRO A 130 -24.95 33.50 17.03
C PRO A 130 -24.66 32.58 15.83
N ARG A 131 -23.41 32.13 15.70
CA ARG A 131 -23.00 31.15 14.69
C ARG A 131 -23.59 29.78 15.05
N THR A 132 -24.85 29.58 14.69
CA THR A 132 -25.47 28.26 14.54
C THR A 132 -24.68 27.40 13.53
N GLU A 133 -23.85 28.02 12.68
CA GLU A 133 -23.03 27.37 11.66
C GLU A 133 -21.96 26.43 12.21
N GLU A 134 -21.25 26.74 13.31
CA GLU A 134 -20.10 25.89 13.70
C GLU A 134 -20.52 24.52 14.25
N VAL A 135 -21.69 24.43 14.91
CA VAL A 135 -22.24 23.12 15.32
C VAL A 135 -22.62 22.28 14.10
N ALA A 136 -23.08 22.91 13.01
CA ALA A 136 -23.31 22.22 11.74
C ALA A 136 -22.00 21.77 11.06
N VAL A 137 -20.87 22.44 11.34
CA VAL A 137 -19.56 22.13 10.73
C VAL A 137 -18.89 20.87 11.32
N LEU A 138 -19.18 20.50 12.57
CA LEU A 138 -18.51 19.38 13.27
C LEU A 138 -19.22 18.02 13.14
N GLY A 139 -20.18 17.90 12.21
CA GLY A 139 -20.81 16.61 11.89
C GLY A 139 -19.81 15.56 11.40
N SER A 140 -20.15 14.28 11.57
CA SER A 140 -19.47 13.22 10.81
C SER A 140 -19.78 13.46 9.35
N TYR A 141 -18.75 13.55 8.53
CA TYR A 141 -18.95 13.54 7.09
C TYR A 141 -18.70 12.12 6.63
N SER A 142 -19.55 11.63 5.75
CA SER A 142 -19.24 10.51 4.88
C SER A 142 -19.18 11.08 3.47
N ILE A 143 -18.44 10.41 2.57
CA ILE A 143 -18.55 10.73 1.15
C ILE A 143 -19.96 10.30 0.73
N PRO A 144 -20.83 11.23 0.30
CA PRO A 144 -22.16 10.87 -0.14
C PRO A 144 -22.07 9.93 -1.35
N PRO A 145 -22.75 8.77 -1.33
CA PRO A 145 -22.67 7.78 -2.41
C PRO A 145 -23.16 8.34 -3.75
N GLU A 146 -23.95 9.41 -3.76
CA GLU A 146 -24.43 10.07 -4.96
C GLU A 146 -23.38 10.92 -5.68
N VAL A 147 -22.24 11.21 -5.03
CA VAL A 147 -21.20 12.09 -5.58
C VAL A 147 -20.11 11.25 -6.23
N SER A 148 -20.05 11.30 -7.56
CA SER A 148 -18.89 10.85 -8.33
C SER A 148 -18.26 12.08 -8.96
N THR A 149 -17.00 12.37 -8.63
CA THR A 149 -16.29 13.59 -9.05
C THR A 149 -14.96 13.30 -9.73
N LYS A 150 -14.56 12.02 -9.78
CA LYS A 150 -13.27 11.64 -10.36
C LYS A 150 -13.42 11.45 -11.86
N GLU A 151 -12.45 11.95 -12.60
CA GLU A 151 -12.39 11.77 -14.04
C GLU A 151 -11.77 10.42 -14.40
N LEU A 152 -12.16 9.89 -15.56
CA LEU A 152 -11.48 8.76 -16.18
C LEU A 152 -10.05 9.15 -16.58
N PRO A 153 -9.09 8.21 -16.55
CA PRO A 153 -7.76 8.48 -17.09
C PRO A 153 -7.86 8.76 -18.59
N SER A 154 -6.98 9.64 -19.08
CA SER A 154 -6.97 9.95 -20.50
C SER A 154 -6.59 8.73 -21.33
N LEU A 155 -7.22 8.55 -22.48
CA LEU A 155 -6.88 7.48 -23.41
C LEU A 155 -5.40 7.54 -23.83
N ASP A 156 -4.86 8.75 -23.96
CA ASP A 156 -3.47 8.97 -24.36
C ASP A 156 -2.47 8.45 -23.31
N ASP A 157 -2.77 8.57 -22.01
CA ASP A 157 -1.92 8.03 -20.95
C ASP A 157 -1.83 6.49 -21.02
N VAL A 158 -2.97 5.83 -21.26
CA VAL A 158 -3.02 4.36 -21.42
C VAL A 158 -2.28 3.94 -22.69
N HIS A 159 -2.55 4.60 -23.81
CA HIS A 159 -1.86 4.34 -25.08
C HIS A 159 -0.37 4.57 -24.99
N GLN A 160 0.06 5.59 -24.23
CA GLN A 160 1.46 5.93 -24.09
C GLN A 160 2.25 4.78 -23.47
N PHE A 161 1.75 4.17 -22.39
CA PHE A 161 2.41 3.02 -21.78
C PHE A 161 2.52 1.82 -22.74
N ILE A 162 1.47 1.55 -23.51
CA ILE A 162 1.47 0.48 -24.53
C ILE A 162 2.48 0.78 -25.65
N ARG A 163 2.57 2.03 -26.12
CA ARG A 163 3.55 2.46 -27.13
C ARG A 163 4.98 2.25 -26.64
N VAL A 164 5.26 2.52 -25.37
CA VAL A 164 6.59 2.27 -24.78
C VAL A 164 6.94 0.80 -24.82
N LEU A 165 6.03 -0.09 -24.41
CA LEU A 165 6.25 -1.53 -24.46
C LEU A 165 6.53 -2.00 -25.89
N GLY A 166 5.70 -1.58 -26.86
CA GLY A 166 5.90 -1.98 -28.26
C GLY A 166 7.15 -1.39 -28.93
N LYS A 167 7.55 -0.16 -28.58
CA LYS A 167 8.84 0.40 -29.03
C LYS A 167 10.02 -0.34 -28.39
N SER A 168 9.92 -0.70 -27.10
CA SER A 168 10.94 -1.49 -26.39
C SER A 168 11.12 -2.85 -27.05
N TRP A 169 10.01 -3.51 -27.40
CA TRP A 169 10.04 -4.80 -28.08
C TRP A 169 10.68 -4.71 -29.46
N ARG A 170 10.28 -3.74 -30.29
CA ARG A 170 10.89 -3.53 -31.61
C ARG A 170 12.39 -3.25 -31.51
N ALA A 171 12.81 -2.45 -30.53
CA ALA A 171 14.23 -2.18 -30.30
C ALA A 171 15.00 -3.45 -29.92
N MET A 172 14.42 -4.30 -29.06
CA MET A 172 14.99 -5.58 -28.65
C MET A 172 15.11 -6.56 -29.83
N THR A 173 14.08 -6.69 -30.67
CA THR A 173 14.06 -7.63 -31.80
C THR A 173 14.83 -7.15 -33.02
N SER A 174 14.94 -5.84 -33.25
CA SER A 174 15.68 -5.27 -34.38
C SER A 174 17.20 -5.35 -34.21
N ASN A 175 17.70 -5.63 -33.01
CA ASN A 175 19.12 -5.77 -32.72
C ASN A 175 19.49 -7.22 -32.35
N PRO A 176 19.51 -8.15 -33.32
CA PRO A 176 19.85 -9.55 -33.05
C PRO A 176 21.27 -9.74 -32.52
N ALA A 177 22.17 -8.78 -32.76
CA ALA A 177 23.54 -8.82 -32.21
C ALA A 177 23.58 -8.65 -30.68
N ALA A 178 22.55 -8.06 -30.06
CA ALA A 178 22.54 -7.76 -28.64
C ALA A 178 22.38 -8.99 -27.72
N HIS A 179 22.07 -10.18 -28.25
CA HIS A 179 21.88 -11.42 -27.47
C HIS A 179 21.10 -11.21 -26.16
N THR A 180 20.09 -10.35 -26.18
CA THR A 180 19.31 -10.04 -24.98
C THR A 180 18.40 -11.22 -24.65
N ARG A 181 18.33 -11.58 -23.37
CA ARG A 181 17.46 -12.65 -22.88
C ARG A 181 16.00 -12.21 -23.02
N ASP A 182 15.19 -13.04 -23.68
CA ASP A 182 13.74 -12.84 -23.72
C ASP A 182 13.10 -13.37 -22.42
N TRP A 183 13.12 -12.52 -21.40
CA TRP A 183 12.56 -12.82 -20.08
C TRP A 183 11.06 -13.14 -20.15
N ASN A 184 10.33 -12.47 -21.05
CA ASN A 184 8.90 -12.66 -21.17
C ASN A 184 8.59 -14.05 -21.72
N THR A 185 9.19 -14.45 -22.84
CA THR A 185 8.93 -15.76 -23.45
C THR A 185 9.23 -16.91 -22.49
N GLN A 186 10.35 -16.85 -21.76
CA GLN A 186 10.69 -17.89 -20.77
C GLN A 186 9.70 -17.94 -19.61
N TYR A 187 9.32 -16.77 -19.08
CA TYR A 187 8.31 -16.69 -18.02
C TYR A 187 6.98 -17.29 -18.46
N GLN A 188 6.46 -16.91 -19.63
CA GLN A 188 5.18 -17.42 -20.11
C GLN A 188 5.21 -18.94 -20.31
N GLN A 189 6.30 -19.49 -20.86
CA GLN A 189 6.46 -20.93 -21.03
C GLN A 189 6.41 -21.68 -19.69
N LEU A 190 7.13 -21.18 -18.67
CA LEU A 190 7.15 -21.79 -17.35
C LEU A 190 5.80 -21.68 -16.63
N VAL A 191 5.11 -20.54 -16.79
CA VAL A 191 3.75 -20.35 -16.26
C VAL A 191 2.76 -21.32 -16.92
N GLU A 192 2.80 -21.44 -18.24
CA GLU A 192 1.95 -22.35 -19.01
C GLU A 192 2.19 -23.81 -18.61
N GLN A 193 3.45 -24.22 -18.47
CA GLN A 193 3.78 -25.57 -18.02
C GLN A 193 3.35 -25.82 -16.57
N ASN A 194 3.55 -24.86 -15.68
CA ASN A 194 3.14 -24.98 -14.28
C ASN A 194 1.61 -25.10 -14.13
N LEU A 195 0.82 -24.43 -14.99
CA LEU A 195 -0.64 -24.42 -14.89
C LEU A 195 -1.31 -25.54 -15.68
N PHE A 196 -0.84 -25.82 -16.90
CA PHE A 196 -1.57 -26.62 -17.87
C PHE A 196 -0.86 -27.92 -18.27
N ALA A 197 0.43 -28.09 -17.98
CA ALA A 197 1.10 -29.37 -18.25
C ALA A 197 0.64 -30.46 -17.27
N GLU A 198 1.02 -31.70 -17.59
CA GLU A 198 0.79 -32.84 -16.70
C GLU A 198 1.53 -32.66 -15.37
N ARG A 199 1.09 -33.35 -14.32
CA ARG A 199 1.54 -33.12 -12.94
C ARG A 199 3.06 -33.14 -12.77
N GLU A 200 3.75 -34.10 -13.39
CA GLU A 200 5.21 -34.22 -13.29
C GLU A 200 5.91 -33.01 -13.93
N ALA A 201 5.46 -32.63 -15.13
CA ALA A 201 5.97 -31.45 -15.84
C ALA A 201 5.64 -30.15 -15.09
N SER A 202 4.45 -30.04 -14.49
CA SER A 202 4.04 -28.89 -13.69
C SER A 202 4.87 -28.75 -12.41
N THR A 203 5.18 -29.85 -11.73
CA THR A 203 6.05 -29.83 -10.55
C THR A 203 7.46 -29.37 -10.93
N SER A 204 8.01 -29.88 -12.03
CA SER A 204 9.31 -29.43 -12.54
C SER A 204 9.29 -27.96 -12.97
N ALA A 205 8.25 -27.53 -13.69
CA ALA A 205 8.08 -26.15 -14.12
C ALA A 205 7.94 -25.19 -12.92
N ARG A 206 7.34 -25.63 -11.82
CA ARG A 206 7.25 -24.85 -10.58
C ARG A 206 8.61 -24.60 -9.95
N ASP A 207 9.46 -25.62 -9.87
CA ASP A 207 10.82 -25.46 -9.37
C ASP A 207 11.65 -24.56 -10.29
N GLN A 208 11.52 -24.74 -11.61
CA GLN A 208 12.16 -23.89 -12.60
C GLN A 208 11.66 -22.43 -12.54
N LEU A 209 10.36 -22.23 -12.32
CA LEU A 209 9.76 -20.91 -12.19
C LEU A 209 10.25 -20.20 -10.92
N ARG A 210 10.45 -20.91 -9.81
CA ARG A 210 11.09 -20.35 -8.61
C ARG A 210 12.50 -19.86 -8.93
N CYS A 211 13.34 -20.70 -9.55
CA CYS A 211 14.69 -20.32 -9.96
C CYS A 211 14.68 -19.13 -10.93
N PHE A 212 13.79 -19.14 -11.92
CA PHE A 212 13.60 -18.04 -12.86
C PHE A 212 13.26 -16.73 -12.15
N MET A 213 12.37 -16.75 -11.16
CA MET A 213 11.98 -15.55 -10.43
C MET A 213 13.13 -14.99 -9.56
N GLU A 214 14.02 -15.83 -9.05
CA GLU A 214 15.24 -15.40 -8.36
C GLU A 214 16.25 -14.75 -9.34
N GLU A 215 16.45 -15.35 -10.51
CA GLU A 215 17.26 -14.77 -11.58
C GLU A 215 16.68 -13.43 -12.09
N PHE A 216 15.36 -13.37 -12.29
CA PHE A 216 14.66 -12.16 -12.70
C PHE A 216 14.78 -11.06 -11.63
N LYS A 217 14.69 -11.42 -10.33
CA LYS A 217 14.92 -10.47 -9.23
C LYS A 217 16.31 -9.84 -9.32
N ALA A 218 17.35 -10.65 -9.49
CA ALA A 218 18.72 -10.16 -9.61
C ALA A 218 18.93 -9.30 -10.87
N ALA A 219 18.36 -9.69 -12.01
CA ALA A 219 18.43 -8.91 -13.25
C ALA A 219 17.67 -7.58 -13.16
N ALA A 220 16.50 -7.57 -12.50
CA ALA A 220 15.72 -6.36 -12.27
C ALA A 220 16.44 -5.40 -11.33
N GLU A 221 17.11 -5.93 -10.30
CA GLU A 221 17.97 -5.17 -9.41
C GLU A 221 19.12 -4.51 -10.17
N GLU A 222 19.90 -5.29 -10.94
CA GLU A 222 21.00 -4.78 -11.77
C GLU A 222 20.53 -3.70 -12.75
N ALA A 223 19.39 -3.94 -13.43
CA ALA A 223 18.82 -2.98 -14.38
C ALA A 223 18.39 -1.69 -13.69
N ALA A 224 17.73 -1.78 -12.54
CA ALA A 224 17.30 -0.62 -11.77
C ALA A 224 18.49 0.19 -11.22
N LEU A 225 19.48 -0.48 -10.61
CA LEU A 225 20.70 0.16 -10.10
C LEU A 225 21.46 0.86 -11.22
N GLY A 226 21.54 0.22 -12.39
CA GLY A 226 22.15 0.79 -13.57
C GLY A 226 21.47 2.09 -14.05
N VAL A 227 20.13 2.12 -14.05
CA VAL A 227 19.37 3.34 -14.39
C VAL A 227 19.53 4.41 -13.31
N VAL A 228 19.48 4.04 -12.03
CA VAL A 228 19.70 5.00 -10.93
C VAL A 228 21.09 5.63 -11.00
N ALA A 229 22.12 4.84 -11.27
CA ALA A 229 23.49 5.35 -11.44
C ALA A 229 23.59 6.38 -12.59
N GLU A 230 22.83 6.20 -13.67
CA GLU A 230 22.78 7.17 -14.77
C GLU A 230 21.97 8.42 -14.44
N LEU A 231 20.90 8.32 -13.66
CA LEU A 231 20.10 9.47 -13.24
C LEU A 231 20.90 10.48 -12.41
N VAL A 232 21.91 10.01 -11.68
CA VAL A 232 22.82 10.84 -10.89
C VAL A 232 23.78 11.65 -11.77
N LEU A 233 24.04 11.20 -13.00
CA LEU A 233 24.91 11.90 -13.92
C LEU A 233 24.20 13.15 -14.51
N PRO A 234 24.95 14.23 -14.80
CA PRO A 234 24.47 15.33 -15.63
C PRO A 234 23.86 14.82 -16.93
N ALA A 235 22.78 15.45 -17.41
CA ALA A 235 22.02 14.99 -18.56
C ALA A 235 22.89 14.78 -19.82
N GLU A 236 23.97 15.54 -19.96
CA GLU A 236 24.93 15.47 -21.08
C GLU A 236 25.83 14.22 -21.03
N LEU A 237 26.01 13.63 -19.85
CA LEU A 237 26.89 12.46 -19.62
C LEU A 237 26.12 11.13 -19.57
N ARG A 238 24.78 11.18 -19.59
CA ARG A 238 23.94 9.98 -19.53
C ARG A 238 24.12 9.15 -20.80
N SER A 239 24.57 7.91 -20.63
CA SER A 239 24.79 6.98 -21.75
C SER A 239 23.49 6.36 -22.23
N GLY A 240 22.55 6.08 -21.32
CA GLY A 240 21.22 5.59 -21.63
C GLY A 240 20.36 6.71 -22.17
N ARG A 241 20.07 6.66 -23.46
CA ARG A 241 18.88 7.33 -23.98
C ARG A 241 17.68 6.51 -23.53
N GLY A 242 16.70 7.15 -22.91
CA GLY A 242 15.40 6.52 -22.68
C GLY A 242 14.88 5.91 -23.98
N VAL A 243 14.14 4.81 -23.89
CA VAL A 243 13.75 3.94 -25.04
C VAL A 243 13.24 4.74 -26.24
N THR A 244 12.65 5.90 -25.98
CA THR A 244 11.88 6.70 -26.93
C THR A 244 12.12 8.21 -26.78
N GLY A 245 13.15 8.62 -26.03
CA GLY A 245 13.28 10.01 -25.54
C GLY A 245 12.40 10.32 -24.33
N GLU A 246 11.59 9.37 -23.87
CA GLU A 246 10.81 9.51 -22.63
C GLU A 246 11.74 9.42 -21.42
N ARG A 247 11.72 10.48 -20.59
CA ARG A 247 12.70 10.68 -19.50
C ARG A 247 12.65 9.61 -18.40
N ASN A 248 11.52 8.90 -18.26
CA ASN A 248 11.29 7.96 -17.16
C ASN A 248 11.31 6.48 -17.58
N TYR A 249 11.60 6.16 -18.84
CA TYR A 249 11.58 4.78 -19.36
C TYR A 249 12.91 4.39 -20.01
N PHE A 250 13.52 3.31 -19.54
CA PHE A 250 14.82 2.82 -19.98
C PHE A 250 14.73 1.34 -20.33
N ALA A 251 15.45 0.88 -21.36
CA ALA A 251 15.56 -0.54 -21.69
C ALA A 251 16.96 -1.04 -21.33
N ARG A 252 17.06 -2.11 -20.55
CA ARG A 252 18.34 -2.69 -20.10
C ARG A 252 18.21 -4.20 -19.97
N ASN A 253 19.15 -4.95 -20.57
CA ASN A 253 19.21 -6.42 -20.49
C ASN A 253 17.88 -7.15 -20.81
N GLY A 254 17.12 -6.66 -21.80
CA GLY A 254 15.81 -7.22 -22.17
C GLY A 254 14.66 -6.86 -21.21
N LEU A 255 14.88 -5.91 -20.29
CA LEU A 255 13.90 -5.40 -19.33
C LEU A 255 13.56 -3.95 -19.63
N LEU A 256 12.30 -3.57 -19.39
CA LEU A 256 11.85 -2.19 -19.37
C LEU A 256 11.86 -1.69 -17.93
N VAL A 257 12.50 -0.55 -17.70
CA VAL A 257 12.68 0.08 -16.40
C VAL A 257 11.93 1.42 -16.41
N ARG A 258 10.91 1.55 -15.56
CA ARG A 258 10.13 2.77 -15.34
C ARG A 258 10.50 3.42 -14.01
N VAL A 259 11.06 4.61 -14.06
CA VAL A 259 11.43 5.39 -12.87
C VAL A 259 10.22 6.16 -12.37
N MET A 260 10.00 6.13 -11.05
CA MET A 260 8.88 6.75 -10.36
C MET A 260 9.39 7.93 -9.52
N LEU A 261 9.31 9.12 -10.09
CA LEU A 261 9.77 10.37 -9.47
C LEU A 261 8.59 11.08 -8.81
N ASP A 262 8.64 11.21 -7.48
CA ASP A 262 7.77 12.15 -6.75
C ASP A 262 8.35 13.56 -6.93
N ASP A 263 7.50 14.58 -7.14
CA ASP A 263 7.81 16.02 -7.10
C ASP A 263 9.26 16.38 -7.42
N CYS A 264 9.63 16.42 -8.70
CA CYS A 264 10.80 17.19 -9.07
C CYS A 264 10.35 18.64 -9.25
N ASP A 265 10.99 19.57 -8.52
CA ASP A 265 10.81 21.01 -8.64
C ASP A 265 11.10 21.56 -10.05
N ASP A 266 11.72 20.74 -10.91
CA ASP A 266 11.97 21.09 -12.31
C ASP A 266 10.64 21.30 -13.04
N GLU A 267 10.42 22.52 -13.56
CA GLU A 267 9.25 22.83 -14.39
C GLU A 267 9.07 21.86 -15.58
N GLU A 268 10.16 21.22 -16.02
CA GLU A 268 10.16 20.22 -17.08
C GLU A 268 9.94 18.77 -16.59
N ASN A 269 10.19 18.46 -15.31
CA ASN A 269 10.09 17.11 -14.75
C ASN A 269 9.03 17.05 -13.65
N LYS A 270 7.81 17.56 -13.87
CA LYS A 270 6.73 17.41 -12.89
C LYS A 270 6.41 15.93 -12.68
N GLY A 271 7.14 15.30 -11.76
CA GLY A 271 6.78 14.04 -11.16
C GLY A 271 5.39 14.20 -10.55
N SER A 272 4.56 13.17 -10.60
CA SER A 272 3.31 13.22 -9.85
C SER A 272 3.65 13.22 -8.36
N GLU A 273 3.03 14.07 -7.55
CA GLU A 273 3.14 14.12 -6.07
C GLU A 273 3.01 12.73 -5.40
N GLN A 274 2.44 11.77 -6.12
CA GLN A 274 2.10 10.44 -5.65
C GLN A 274 2.74 9.30 -6.46
N ALA A 275 3.81 9.55 -7.22
CA ALA A 275 4.41 8.52 -8.10
C ALA A 275 4.77 7.25 -7.32
N TRP A 276 5.25 7.37 -6.09
CA TRP A 276 5.55 6.27 -5.19
C TRP A 276 4.34 5.44 -4.78
N GLN A 277 3.22 6.10 -4.54
CA GLN A 277 1.95 5.46 -4.19
C GLN A 277 1.37 4.76 -5.41
N VAL A 278 1.34 5.43 -6.56
CA VAL A 278 0.93 4.86 -7.85
C VAL A 278 1.77 3.62 -8.18
N ALA A 279 3.09 3.67 -7.99
CA ALA A 279 3.98 2.53 -8.21
C ALA A 279 3.65 1.34 -7.30
N THR A 280 3.32 1.61 -6.03
CA THR A 280 2.92 0.56 -5.07
C THR A 280 1.60 -0.07 -5.47
N GLN A 281 0.62 0.76 -5.85
CA GLN A 281 -0.72 0.31 -6.26
C GLN A 281 -0.65 -0.49 -7.56
N PHE A 282 0.09 0.01 -8.54
CA PHE A 282 0.37 -0.69 -9.78
C PHE A 282 1.03 -2.05 -9.50
N PHE A 283 2.04 -2.12 -8.63
CA PHE A 283 2.69 -3.39 -8.30
C PHE A 283 1.71 -4.37 -7.62
N LEU A 284 0.87 -3.91 -6.69
CA LEU A 284 -0.14 -4.74 -6.04
C LEU A 284 -1.22 -5.23 -7.03
N ALA A 285 -1.62 -4.38 -7.97
CA ALA A 285 -2.52 -4.76 -9.07
C ALA A 285 -1.89 -5.84 -9.96
N GLN A 286 -0.62 -5.68 -10.34
CA GLN A 286 0.10 -6.70 -11.11
C GLN A 286 0.26 -8.00 -10.33
N GLN A 287 0.47 -7.92 -9.01
CA GLN A 287 0.58 -9.11 -8.16
C GLN A 287 -0.73 -9.92 -8.11
N VAL A 288 -1.90 -9.27 -8.07
CA VAL A 288 -3.17 -10.01 -8.12
C VAL A 288 -3.47 -10.55 -9.52
N LEU A 289 -3.16 -9.77 -10.56
CA LEU A 289 -3.29 -10.22 -11.95
C LEU A 289 -2.39 -11.43 -12.24
N SER A 290 -1.14 -11.42 -11.79
CA SER A 290 -0.21 -12.53 -12.04
C SER A 290 -0.63 -13.83 -11.38
N LEU A 291 -1.46 -13.77 -10.34
CA LEU A 291 -2.00 -14.95 -9.66
C LEU A 291 -3.22 -15.53 -10.36
N GLU A 292 -4.12 -14.70 -10.89
CA GLU A 292 -5.42 -15.14 -11.40
C GLU A 292 -5.58 -15.05 -12.93
N ALA A 293 -4.99 -14.05 -13.58
CA ALA A 293 -5.16 -13.83 -15.02
C ALA A 293 -4.64 -14.99 -15.89
N PRO A 294 -3.49 -15.62 -15.59
CA PRO A 294 -3.02 -16.79 -16.34
C PRO A 294 -3.99 -17.98 -16.32
N LYS A 295 -4.79 -18.14 -15.25
CA LYS A 295 -5.83 -19.18 -15.17
C LYS A 295 -7.00 -18.92 -16.13
N GLN A 296 -7.16 -17.67 -16.56
CA GLN A 296 -8.15 -17.21 -17.55
C GLN A 296 -7.54 -17.00 -18.94
N LEU A 297 -6.35 -17.57 -19.20
CA LEU A 297 -5.63 -17.49 -20.48
C LEU A 297 -5.18 -16.07 -20.86
N PHE A 298 -5.04 -15.20 -19.86
CA PHE A 298 -4.42 -13.88 -20.01
C PHE A 298 -3.01 -13.89 -19.43
N HIS A 299 -2.06 -13.36 -20.18
CA HIS A 299 -0.66 -13.35 -19.81
C HIS A 299 -0.28 -12.03 -19.14
N THR A 300 0.43 -12.13 -18.02
CA THR A 300 0.97 -10.98 -17.27
C THR A 300 2.48 -10.93 -17.42
N LEU A 301 3.06 -9.75 -17.24
CA LEU A 301 4.51 -9.59 -17.31
C LEU A 301 5.14 -9.88 -15.94
N PRO A 302 6.26 -10.63 -15.87
CA PRO A 302 7.06 -10.66 -14.65
C PRO A 302 7.48 -9.22 -14.34
N THR A 303 7.20 -8.80 -13.11
CA THR A 303 7.32 -7.42 -12.67
C THR A 303 8.05 -7.37 -11.34
N ALA A 304 8.95 -6.40 -11.18
CA ALA A 304 9.63 -6.10 -9.94
C ALA A 304 9.45 -4.62 -9.54
N LEU A 305 9.37 -4.36 -8.24
CA LEU A 305 9.42 -3.05 -7.64
C LEU A 305 10.73 -2.93 -6.86
N VAL A 306 11.64 -2.07 -7.32
CA VAL A 306 12.94 -1.81 -6.71
C VAL A 306 12.90 -0.44 -6.03
N THR A 307 13.33 -0.37 -4.78
CA THR A 307 13.55 0.89 -4.06
C THR A 307 15.00 0.99 -3.64
N PHE A 308 15.70 2.03 -4.11
CA PHE A 308 17.12 2.26 -3.82
C PHE A 308 17.44 3.76 -3.79
N CYS A 309 18.24 4.20 -2.84
CA CYS A 309 18.68 5.61 -2.69
C CYS A 309 17.55 6.65 -2.79
N GLY A 310 16.36 6.37 -2.23
CA GLY A 310 15.21 7.30 -2.31
C GLY A 310 14.52 7.36 -3.67
N VAL A 311 14.94 6.55 -4.63
CA VAL A 311 14.31 6.35 -5.94
C VAL A 311 13.51 5.04 -5.91
N ARG A 312 12.37 5.02 -6.61
CA ARG A 312 11.56 3.83 -6.80
C ARG A 312 11.40 3.56 -8.28
N VAL A 313 11.50 2.29 -8.65
CA VAL A 313 11.56 1.86 -10.03
C VAL A 313 10.70 0.62 -10.21
N CYS A 314 9.86 0.59 -11.23
CA CYS A 314 9.18 -0.63 -11.67
C CYS A 314 9.94 -1.22 -12.86
N VAL A 315 10.23 -2.51 -12.79
CA VAL A 315 10.95 -3.24 -13.84
C VAL A 315 10.04 -4.32 -14.40
N PHE A 316 10.00 -4.45 -15.72
CA PHE A 316 9.13 -5.36 -16.46
C PHE A 316 9.94 -6.16 -17.46
N ALA A 317 9.54 -7.41 -17.72
CA ALA A 317 9.93 -8.01 -18.99
C ALA A 317 9.22 -7.31 -20.17
N ILE A 318 9.86 -7.28 -21.32
CA ILE A 318 9.33 -6.64 -22.52
C ILE A 318 8.42 -7.62 -23.25
N ALA A 319 7.13 -7.28 -23.34
CA ALA A 319 6.13 -8.08 -24.04
C ALA A 319 6.13 -7.81 -25.56
N PRO A 320 5.84 -8.81 -26.41
CA PRO A 320 5.77 -8.65 -27.86
C PRO A 320 4.44 -8.05 -28.32
N ILE A 321 4.12 -6.83 -27.87
CA ILE A 321 2.82 -6.19 -28.08
C ILE A 321 2.94 -4.87 -28.85
N GLU A 322 1.87 -4.46 -29.54
CA GLU A 322 1.78 -3.16 -30.21
C GLU A 322 0.39 -2.53 -30.04
N LEU A 323 0.32 -1.21 -30.13
CA LEU A 323 -0.92 -0.46 -29.90
C LEU A 323 -2.04 -0.84 -30.89
N GLN A 324 -1.69 -1.15 -32.14
CA GLN A 324 -2.67 -1.58 -33.15
C GLN A 324 -3.28 -2.97 -32.85
N ASN A 325 -2.69 -3.72 -31.91
CA ASN A 325 -3.13 -5.06 -31.54
C ASN A 325 -4.03 -5.08 -30.29
N VAL A 326 -4.46 -3.91 -29.80
CA VAL A 326 -5.44 -3.80 -28.71
C VAL A 326 -6.75 -4.45 -29.15
N VAL A 327 -7.25 -5.39 -28.35
CA VAL A 327 -8.54 -6.08 -28.58
C VAL A 327 -9.60 -5.73 -27.56
N TYR A 328 -9.20 -5.19 -26.42
CA TYR A 328 -10.09 -4.68 -25.39
C TYR A 328 -9.44 -3.47 -24.74
N LEU A 329 -10.16 -2.36 -24.72
CA LEU A 329 -9.84 -1.16 -23.96
C LEU A 329 -11.12 -0.31 -23.87
N PRO A 330 -11.87 -0.38 -22.75
CA PRO A 330 -13.18 0.25 -22.61
C PRO A 330 -13.20 1.74 -22.94
N ILE A 331 -12.20 2.49 -22.48
CA ILE A 331 -12.10 3.93 -22.77
C ILE A 331 -11.95 4.18 -24.28
N GLN A 332 -11.18 3.34 -24.99
CA GLN A 332 -11.05 3.45 -26.44
C GLN A 332 -12.36 3.10 -27.16
N GLU A 333 -13.04 2.04 -26.72
CA GLU A 333 -14.33 1.63 -27.27
C GLU A 333 -15.37 2.75 -27.10
N LEU A 334 -15.36 3.41 -25.94
CA LEU A 334 -16.24 4.53 -25.62
C LEU A 334 -15.95 5.75 -26.49
N GLU A 335 -14.70 6.20 -26.56
CA GLU A 335 -14.32 7.44 -27.24
C GLU A 335 -14.30 7.32 -28.76
N ARG A 336 -13.91 6.16 -29.31
CA ARG A 336 -13.68 5.99 -30.75
C ARG A 336 -14.72 5.13 -31.46
N GLY A 337 -15.55 4.39 -30.74
CA GLY A 337 -16.63 3.60 -31.35
C GLY A 337 -16.21 2.30 -32.05
N ASN A 338 -14.93 2.14 -32.39
CA ASN A 338 -14.48 1.19 -33.42
C ASN A 338 -13.81 -0.09 -32.88
N LEU A 339 -13.88 -0.36 -31.59
CA LEU A 339 -13.28 -1.55 -30.99
C LEU A 339 -14.39 -2.55 -30.64
N GLU A 340 -14.53 -3.61 -31.43
CA GLU A 340 -15.44 -4.71 -31.12
C GLU A 340 -14.68 -5.77 -30.33
N THR A 341 -15.00 -5.86 -29.03
CA THR A 341 -14.37 -6.87 -28.16
C THR A 341 -15.00 -8.24 -28.41
N PRO A 342 -14.23 -9.28 -28.75
CA PRO A 342 -14.78 -10.62 -28.96
C PRO A 342 -15.45 -11.21 -27.71
N ASN A 343 -16.57 -11.92 -27.89
CA ASN A 343 -17.33 -12.51 -26.78
C ASN A 343 -16.50 -13.41 -25.85
N PHE A 344 -15.59 -14.21 -26.42
CA PHE A 344 -14.66 -15.05 -25.64
C PHE A 344 -13.84 -14.19 -24.66
N VAL A 345 -13.32 -13.06 -25.13
CA VAL A 345 -12.52 -12.13 -24.34
C VAL A 345 -13.35 -11.49 -23.23
N GLN A 346 -14.55 -11.02 -23.54
CA GLN A 346 -15.47 -10.45 -22.55
C GLN A 346 -15.83 -11.45 -21.45
N ARG A 347 -16.16 -12.70 -21.83
CA ARG A 347 -16.48 -13.77 -20.87
C ARG A 347 -15.31 -14.04 -19.93
N ARG A 348 -14.09 -14.22 -20.47
CA ARG A 348 -12.89 -14.47 -19.66
C ARG A 348 -12.51 -13.30 -18.76
N LEU A 349 -12.72 -12.07 -19.22
CA LEU A 349 -12.56 -10.89 -18.36
C LEU A 349 -13.58 -10.86 -17.23
N GLY A 350 -14.84 -11.27 -17.50
CA GLY A 350 -15.86 -11.45 -16.46
C GLY A 350 -15.47 -12.49 -15.41
N GLU A 351 -14.96 -13.63 -15.84
CA GLU A 351 -14.45 -14.69 -14.96
C GLU A 351 -13.24 -14.22 -14.15
N LEU A 352 -12.30 -13.49 -14.78
CA LEU A 352 -11.17 -12.88 -14.08
C LEU A 352 -11.65 -11.88 -13.02
N GLY A 353 -12.51 -10.92 -13.41
CA GLY A 353 -13.08 -9.92 -12.51
C GLY A 353 -13.74 -10.58 -11.30
N ALA A 354 -14.55 -11.62 -11.52
CA ALA A 354 -15.18 -12.40 -10.45
C ALA A 354 -14.15 -13.11 -9.56
N ALA A 355 -13.09 -13.71 -10.14
CA ALA A 355 -12.04 -14.39 -9.38
C ALA A 355 -11.28 -13.45 -8.43
N ILE A 356 -11.11 -12.18 -8.82
CA ILE A 356 -10.48 -11.14 -7.98
C ILE A 356 -11.48 -10.27 -7.22
N SER A 357 -12.75 -10.68 -7.16
CA SER A 357 -13.84 -10.00 -6.44
C SER A 357 -14.08 -8.55 -6.89
N LEU A 358 -14.01 -8.31 -8.20
CA LEU A 358 -14.42 -7.06 -8.83
C LEU A 358 -15.82 -7.17 -9.43
N LYS A 359 -16.58 -6.08 -9.31
CA LYS A 359 -17.93 -5.93 -9.86
C LYS A 359 -17.85 -5.37 -11.28
N GLY A 360 -18.46 -6.06 -12.24
CA GLY A 360 -18.69 -5.50 -13.57
C GLY A 360 -19.64 -4.30 -13.51
N HIS A 361 -19.41 -3.29 -14.34
CA HIS A 361 -20.15 -2.03 -14.36
C HIS A 361 -20.25 -1.48 -15.80
N VAL A 362 -20.90 -0.33 -15.97
CA VAL A 362 -21.16 0.26 -17.29
C VAL A 362 -20.49 1.62 -17.40
N LEU A 363 -19.63 1.76 -18.39
CA LEU A 363 -18.98 3.01 -18.75
C LEU A 363 -19.90 3.81 -19.69
N LYS A 364 -20.33 5.01 -19.29
CA LYS A 364 -21.20 5.88 -20.10
C LYS A 364 -20.40 7.05 -20.67
N GLY A 365 -20.53 7.26 -21.97
CA GLY A 365 -19.87 8.35 -22.70
C GLY A 365 -20.77 9.57 -22.84
N ALA A 366 -20.18 10.69 -23.24
CA ALA A 366 -20.90 11.95 -23.44
C ALA A 366 -22.04 11.85 -24.47
N GLU A 367 -21.88 10.98 -25.49
CA GLU A 367 -22.88 10.75 -26.54
C GLU A 367 -23.98 9.74 -26.15
N GLY A 368 -24.02 9.30 -24.88
CA GLY A 368 -24.97 8.28 -24.40
C GLY A 368 -24.59 6.85 -24.78
N LYS A 369 -23.47 6.64 -25.49
CA LYS A 369 -22.88 5.31 -25.70
C LYS A 369 -22.52 4.69 -24.35
N SER A 370 -22.84 3.41 -24.18
CA SER A 370 -22.48 2.62 -23.00
C SER A 370 -21.62 1.43 -23.39
N VAL A 371 -20.62 1.10 -22.58
CA VAL A 371 -19.78 -0.09 -22.73
C VAL A 371 -19.80 -0.87 -21.42
N ASP A 372 -20.08 -2.17 -21.48
CA ASP A 372 -20.01 -3.05 -20.31
C ASP A 372 -18.54 -3.38 -20.00
N VAL A 373 -18.16 -3.20 -18.73
CA VAL A 373 -16.78 -3.31 -18.26
C VAL A 373 -16.72 -4.33 -17.12
N ALA A 374 -15.87 -5.34 -17.24
CA ALA A 374 -15.70 -6.36 -16.21
C ALA A 374 -14.60 -6.04 -15.17
N MET A 375 -13.69 -5.13 -15.51
CA MET A 375 -12.52 -4.75 -14.70
C MET A 375 -12.46 -3.23 -14.54
N SER A 376 -11.28 -2.62 -14.36
CA SER A 376 -11.17 -1.15 -14.44
C SER A 376 -11.17 -0.69 -15.91
N ALA A 377 -11.73 0.49 -16.17
CA ALA A 377 -11.88 1.09 -17.49
C ALA A 377 -10.57 1.26 -18.29
N ASP A 378 -9.42 1.28 -17.59
CA ASP A 378 -8.08 1.46 -18.17
C ASP A 378 -7.26 0.17 -18.30
N VAL A 379 -7.87 -0.99 -18.01
CA VAL A 379 -7.27 -2.29 -18.31
C VAL A 379 -7.35 -2.54 -19.82
N ALA A 380 -6.21 -2.82 -20.43
CA ALA A 380 -6.12 -3.18 -21.84
C ALA A 380 -5.79 -4.67 -22.01
N LEU A 381 -6.41 -5.32 -23.00
CA LEU A 381 -5.93 -6.59 -23.55
C LEU A 381 -5.36 -6.41 -24.94
N ILE A 382 -4.19 -7.02 -25.15
CA ILE A 382 -3.39 -6.78 -26.35
C ILE A 382 -2.91 -8.11 -26.89
N LYS A 383 -3.14 -8.35 -28.20
CA LYS A 383 -2.60 -9.52 -28.90
C LYS A 383 -1.09 -9.35 -29.04
N GLY A 384 -0.34 -10.29 -28.47
CA GLY A 384 1.08 -10.42 -28.70
C GLY A 384 1.41 -11.11 -30.01
N TYR A 385 2.57 -10.81 -30.60
CA TYR A 385 3.10 -11.51 -31.79
C TYR A 385 3.39 -12.98 -31.55
N ASP A 386 3.49 -13.39 -30.29
CA ASP A 386 3.67 -14.76 -29.82
C ASP A 386 2.34 -15.49 -29.56
N LYS A 387 1.21 -14.97 -30.06
CA LYS A 387 -0.13 -15.58 -29.97
C LYS A 387 -0.64 -15.74 -28.53
N ARG A 388 -0.30 -14.76 -27.69
CA ARG A 388 -0.76 -14.60 -26.31
C ARG A 388 -1.59 -13.34 -26.15
N LEU A 389 -2.50 -13.33 -25.19
CA LEU A 389 -3.31 -12.16 -24.84
C LEU A 389 -2.76 -11.53 -23.58
N TYR A 390 -2.07 -10.41 -23.72
CA TYR A 390 -1.46 -9.72 -22.59
C TYR A 390 -2.46 -8.82 -21.91
N ILE A 391 -2.63 -9.00 -20.61
CA ILE A 391 -3.37 -8.06 -19.76
C ILE A 391 -2.44 -7.01 -19.20
N ILE A 392 -2.66 -5.76 -19.62
CA ILE A 392 -1.92 -4.60 -19.17
C ILE A 392 -2.88 -3.75 -18.35
N GLY A 393 -2.81 -3.94 -17.03
CA GLY A 393 -3.59 -3.16 -16.06
C GLY A 393 -2.89 -1.88 -15.61
N SER A 394 -3.67 -0.92 -15.15
CA SER A 394 -3.18 0.30 -14.52
C SER A 394 -3.06 0.16 -12.99
N GLY A 395 -2.55 1.20 -12.32
CA GLY A 395 -2.60 1.33 -10.86
C GLY A 395 -4.02 1.46 -10.26
N ARG A 396 -5.07 1.54 -11.09
CA ARG A 396 -6.48 1.76 -10.69
C ARG A 396 -7.31 0.49 -10.54
N LEU A 397 -6.75 -0.69 -10.86
CA LEU A 397 -7.45 -1.97 -10.75
C LEU A 397 -8.07 -2.22 -9.35
N LEU A 398 -7.38 -1.80 -8.29
CA LEU A 398 -7.85 -1.98 -6.92
C LEU A 398 -8.80 -0.81 -6.57
N PRO A 399 -10.02 -1.05 -6.07
CA PRO A 399 -10.94 0.03 -5.73
C PRO A 399 -10.35 0.96 -4.66
N GLU A 400 -10.74 2.23 -4.69
CA GLU A 400 -10.33 3.23 -3.71
C GLU A 400 -11.15 3.10 -2.42
N LEU A 401 -10.56 3.49 -1.29
CA LEU A 401 -11.32 3.61 -0.05
C LEU A 401 -12.10 4.93 -0.08
N ALA A 402 -13.32 4.92 0.46
CA ALA A 402 -14.14 6.13 0.63
C ALA A 402 -13.68 6.95 1.85
N LEU A 403 -12.43 7.41 1.82
CA LEU A 403 -11.85 8.26 2.85
C LEU A 403 -11.99 9.73 2.48
N LEU A 404 -12.33 10.56 3.46
CA LEU A 404 -12.40 11.99 3.24
C LEU A 404 -11.00 12.59 3.11
N GLY A 405 -10.78 13.30 2.00
CA GLY A 405 -9.82 14.40 1.98
C GLY A 405 -10.49 15.67 2.49
N ASN A 406 -9.74 16.65 2.98
CA ASN A 406 -10.29 17.97 3.25
C ASN A 406 -10.64 18.65 1.93
N GLU A 407 -11.90 18.52 1.52
CA GLU A 407 -12.49 19.38 0.48
C GLU A 407 -12.32 20.87 0.81
N GLU A 408 -12.19 21.23 2.08
CA GLU A 408 -11.95 22.62 2.50
C GLU A 408 -10.62 23.19 1.96
N ASN A 409 -9.60 22.36 1.71
CA ASN A 409 -8.34 22.81 1.10
C ASN A 409 -8.48 23.14 -0.39
N MET A 410 -9.51 22.63 -1.09
CA MET A 410 -9.77 23.04 -2.47
C MET A 410 -10.25 24.50 -2.57
N LYS A 411 -10.83 25.06 -1.49
CA LYS A 411 -11.24 26.47 -1.46
C LYS A 411 -10.10 27.42 -1.09
N ASP A 412 -9.11 26.96 -0.33
CA ASP A 412 -7.95 27.76 0.08
C ASP A 412 -6.63 26.98 -0.09
N PRO A 413 -6.01 27.01 -1.29
CA PRO A 413 -4.78 26.28 -1.58
C PRO A 413 -3.59 26.71 -0.69
N THR A 414 -3.70 27.82 0.04
CA THR A 414 -2.63 28.28 0.95
C THR A 414 -2.57 27.54 2.28
N LYS A 415 -3.61 26.76 2.61
CA LYS A 415 -3.71 25.96 3.85
C LYS A 415 -3.55 24.46 3.62
N CYS A 416 -2.89 24.08 2.53
CA CYS A 416 -2.66 22.69 2.16
C CYS A 416 -1.85 21.96 3.25
N ASN A 417 -2.55 21.35 4.21
CA ASN A 417 -1.96 20.33 5.06
C ASN A 417 -1.77 19.13 4.13
N LEU A 418 -0.51 18.87 3.74
CA LEU A 418 -0.01 17.79 2.87
C LEU A 418 -0.51 16.35 3.19
N TRP A 419 -1.41 16.17 4.14
CA TRP A 419 -1.97 14.88 4.53
C TRP A 419 -3.00 14.40 3.50
N ASP A 420 -3.72 15.32 2.86
CA ASP A 420 -4.96 15.03 2.13
C ASP A 420 -4.77 14.19 0.89
N ASP A 421 -3.94 14.64 -0.04
CA ASP A 421 -3.83 13.99 -1.34
C ASP A 421 -3.29 12.56 -1.23
N THR A 422 -2.51 12.26 -0.18
CA THR A 422 -2.01 10.90 0.05
C THR A 422 -3.08 9.91 0.54
N LEU A 423 -4.12 10.39 1.23
CA LEU A 423 -5.19 9.53 1.76
C LEU A 423 -6.31 9.31 0.76
N THR A 424 -6.66 10.33 -0.03
CA THR A 424 -7.74 10.28 -1.03
C THR A 424 -7.49 9.29 -2.17
N THR A 425 -6.23 8.89 -2.35
CA THR A 425 -5.82 7.89 -3.34
C THR A 425 -5.52 6.53 -2.73
N LEU A 426 -5.80 6.30 -1.43
CA LEU A 426 -5.59 4.99 -0.82
C LEU A 426 -6.56 3.96 -1.43
N ARG A 427 -6.04 2.78 -1.79
CA ARG A 427 -6.81 1.68 -2.39
C ARG A 427 -6.90 0.49 -1.45
N PHE A 428 -7.95 -0.32 -1.61
CA PHE A 428 -8.08 -1.58 -0.90
C PHE A 428 -6.92 -2.47 -1.29
N ARG A 429 -6.42 -3.21 -0.30
CA ARG A 429 -5.37 -4.19 -0.60
C ARG A 429 -5.99 -5.43 -1.26
N PRO A 430 -5.26 -6.15 -2.12
CA PRO A 430 -5.76 -7.39 -2.72
C PRO A 430 -6.26 -8.40 -1.68
N GLU A 431 -5.58 -8.50 -0.53
CA GLU A 431 -5.95 -9.42 0.55
C GLU A 431 -7.31 -9.07 1.19
N PHE A 432 -7.69 -7.79 1.17
CA PHE A 432 -9.03 -7.36 1.59
C PHE A 432 -10.08 -7.78 0.56
N LEU A 433 -9.84 -7.45 -0.72
CA LEU A 433 -10.78 -7.72 -1.82
C LEU A 433 -11.14 -9.20 -1.92
N LEU A 434 -10.13 -10.08 -1.83
CA LEU A 434 -10.33 -11.53 -1.91
C LEU A 434 -11.09 -12.14 -0.72
N ARG A 435 -11.22 -11.39 0.38
CA ARG A 435 -11.94 -11.82 1.60
C ARG A 435 -13.29 -11.13 1.75
N TRP A 436 -13.48 -10.00 1.09
CA TRP A 436 -14.72 -9.25 1.14
C TRP A 436 -15.83 -10.05 0.46
N SER A 437 -17.02 -10.07 1.06
CA SER A 437 -18.10 -10.99 0.67
C SER A 437 -18.77 -10.61 -0.65
N ALA A 438 -18.69 -9.34 -1.06
CA ALA A 438 -19.32 -8.81 -2.25
C ALA A 438 -18.29 -8.26 -3.24
N PRO A 439 -18.45 -8.44 -4.55
CA PRO A 439 -17.56 -7.81 -5.52
C PRO A 439 -17.63 -6.28 -5.46
N LEU A 440 -16.48 -5.60 -5.60
CA LEU A 440 -16.39 -4.13 -5.55
C LEU A 440 -16.16 -3.52 -6.94
N ASN A 441 -16.82 -2.41 -7.24
CA ASN A 441 -16.60 -1.68 -8.50
C ASN A 441 -15.21 -0.98 -8.44
N PRO A 442 -14.25 -1.32 -9.31
CA PRO A 442 -12.92 -0.70 -9.31
C PRO A 442 -12.92 0.78 -9.72
N ASP A 443 -13.93 1.24 -10.45
CA ASP A 443 -14.12 2.64 -10.87
C ASP A 443 -15.19 3.37 -10.03
N ALA A 444 -15.46 2.91 -8.81
CA ALA A 444 -16.32 3.66 -7.89
C ALA A 444 -15.85 5.11 -7.70
N PHE A 445 -16.80 6.02 -7.55
CA PHE A 445 -16.65 7.49 -7.50
C PHE A 445 -16.12 8.16 -8.79
N VAL A 446 -15.95 7.41 -9.88
CA VAL A 446 -15.57 7.96 -11.19
C VAL A 446 -16.84 8.32 -11.96
N GLU A 447 -16.86 9.53 -12.50
CA GLU A 447 -18.00 10.06 -13.23
C GLU A 447 -18.41 9.13 -14.39
N SER A 448 -19.72 8.91 -14.53
CA SER A 448 -20.30 8.11 -15.61
C SER A 448 -19.93 6.62 -15.62
N THR A 449 -19.29 6.09 -14.58
CA THR A 449 -18.91 4.66 -14.47
C THR A 449 -19.62 3.92 -13.34
N ALA A 450 -19.92 4.63 -12.25
CA ALA A 450 -20.42 4.06 -11.01
C ALA A 450 -21.85 4.52 -10.71
N THR A 451 -22.65 3.60 -10.17
CA THR A 451 -23.97 3.90 -9.62
C THR A 451 -23.85 4.34 -8.16
N PRO A 452 -24.83 5.05 -7.59
CA PRO A 452 -24.86 5.33 -6.15
C PRO A 452 -24.74 4.07 -5.30
N GLU A 453 -25.30 2.95 -5.74
CA GLU A 453 -25.20 1.65 -5.08
C GLU A 453 -23.78 1.10 -5.07
N ASP A 454 -23.02 1.29 -6.17
CA ASP A 454 -21.60 0.93 -6.22
C ASP A 454 -20.79 1.72 -5.19
N ASN A 455 -21.01 3.02 -5.15
CA ASN A 455 -20.34 3.93 -4.22
C ASN A 455 -20.72 3.58 -2.77
N ALA A 456 -22.00 3.30 -2.50
CA ALA A 456 -22.46 2.87 -1.18
C ALA A 456 -21.78 1.57 -0.71
N THR A 457 -21.54 0.62 -1.62
CA THR A 457 -20.83 -0.63 -1.29
C THR A 457 -19.37 -0.35 -0.90
N ILE A 458 -18.72 0.61 -1.54
CA ILE A 458 -17.36 1.04 -1.16
C ILE A 458 -17.34 1.75 0.19
N VAL A 459 -18.34 2.60 0.46
CA VAL A 459 -18.52 3.23 1.77
C VAL A 459 -18.69 2.15 2.84
N GLU A 460 -19.54 1.16 2.62
CA GLU A 460 -19.75 0.03 3.54
C GLU A 460 -18.43 -0.74 3.79
N ALA A 461 -17.69 -1.09 2.74
CA ALA A 461 -16.42 -1.79 2.86
C ALA A 461 -15.37 -0.95 3.62
N THR A 462 -15.35 0.37 3.41
CA THR A 462 -14.48 1.31 4.12
C THR A 462 -14.87 1.41 5.60
N GLU A 463 -16.17 1.45 5.89
CA GLU A 463 -16.73 1.45 7.24
C GLU A 463 -16.46 0.14 7.98
N TYR A 464 -16.46 -0.99 7.28
CA TYR A 464 -16.03 -2.26 7.84
C TYR A 464 -14.57 -2.23 8.28
N ILE A 465 -13.68 -1.60 7.50
CA ILE A 465 -12.28 -1.41 7.90
C ILE A 465 -12.20 -0.66 9.23
N ARG A 466 -12.95 0.44 9.35
CA ARG A 466 -13.03 1.27 10.55
C ARG A 466 -13.56 0.50 11.76
N ALA A 467 -14.73 -0.11 11.62
CA ALA A 467 -15.52 -0.62 12.73
C ALA A 467 -15.18 -2.06 13.13
N LYS A 468 -14.57 -2.85 12.24
CA LYS A 468 -14.29 -4.28 12.46
C LYS A 468 -12.83 -4.63 12.25
N LEU A 469 -12.25 -4.26 11.11
CA LEU A 469 -10.90 -4.72 10.77
C LEU A 469 -9.81 -4.12 11.67
N ILE A 470 -9.85 -2.80 11.91
CA ILE A 470 -8.89 -2.14 12.80
C ILE A 470 -8.95 -2.73 14.22
N PRO A 471 -10.12 -2.87 14.87
CA PRO A 471 -10.24 -3.53 16.17
C PRO A 471 -9.74 -4.99 16.16
N THR A 472 -10.06 -5.76 15.11
CA THR A 472 -9.62 -7.16 14.98
C THR A 472 -8.09 -7.26 14.93
N VAL A 473 -7.43 -6.46 14.08
CA VAL A 473 -5.96 -6.42 14.00
C VAL A 473 -5.36 -5.94 15.32
N ALA A 474 -5.99 -4.98 16.00
CA ALA A 474 -5.57 -4.53 17.31
C ALA A 474 -5.68 -5.62 18.39
N ALA A 475 -6.73 -6.44 18.35
CA ALA A 475 -6.90 -7.58 19.24
C ALA A 475 -5.86 -8.68 18.97
N MET A 476 -5.55 -8.96 17.71
CA MET A 476 -4.46 -9.89 17.32
C MET A 476 -3.10 -9.41 17.83
N VAL A 477 -2.76 -8.14 17.59
CA VAL A 477 -1.51 -7.53 18.08
C VAL A 477 -1.50 -7.49 19.61
N GLY A 478 -2.65 -7.22 20.23
CA GLY A 478 -2.89 -7.18 21.66
C GLY A 478 -2.88 -8.54 22.36
N LEU A 479 -2.64 -9.65 21.66
CA LEU A 479 -2.66 -11.01 22.22
C LEU A 479 -4.04 -11.49 22.70
N HIS A 480 -5.12 -10.84 22.26
CA HIS A 480 -6.50 -11.21 22.60
C HIS A 480 -7.16 -12.13 21.56
N GLU A 481 -6.65 -12.14 20.33
CA GLU A 481 -7.13 -13.00 19.25
C GLU A 481 -5.96 -13.77 18.58
N PRO A 482 -6.21 -14.99 18.06
CA PRO A 482 -5.20 -15.76 17.34
C PRO A 482 -4.85 -15.13 16.00
N ILE A 483 -3.70 -15.52 15.44
CA ILE A 483 -3.24 -15.04 14.12
C ILE A 483 -3.57 -16.08 13.08
N ASP A 484 -4.76 -15.98 12.51
CA ASP A 484 -5.18 -16.89 11.43
C ASP A 484 -4.36 -16.68 10.14
N ILE A 485 -3.86 -15.46 9.93
CA ILE A 485 -3.15 -15.04 8.73
C ILE A 485 -2.13 -13.93 9.03
N PRO A 486 -0.90 -14.02 8.48
CA PRO A 486 -0.40 -15.12 7.64
C PRO A 486 -0.22 -16.40 8.44
N ARG A 487 -0.52 -17.55 7.82
CA ARG A 487 -0.29 -18.86 8.44
C ARG A 487 1.20 -19.05 8.70
N GLN A 488 1.52 -19.71 9.81
CA GLN A 488 2.88 -19.94 10.23
C GLN A 488 3.10 -21.43 10.48
N ASP A 489 4.31 -21.90 10.16
CA ASP A 489 4.73 -23.26 10.49
C ASP A 489 4.79 -23.46 12.00
N ALA A 490 4.40 -24.66 12.42
CA ALA A 490 4.43 -25.07 13.81
C ALA A 490 5.88 -25.08 14.33
N VAL A 491 6.10 -24.44 15.49
CA VAL A 491 7.40 -24.46 16.18
C VAL A 491 7.18 -24.68 17.68
N GLU A 492 8.17 -25.14 18.41
CA GLU A 492 8.06 -25.32 19.86
C GLU A 492 8.54 -24.08 20.62
N CYS A 493 7.83 -23.71 21.68
CA CYS A 493 8.28 -22.71 22.64
C CYS A 493 9.55 -23.18 23.33
N THR A 494 10.64 -22.42 23.23
CA THR A 494 11.91 -22.77 23.89
C THR A 494 11.88 -22.64 25.41
N LEU A 495 10.81 -22.05 25.98
CA LEU A 495 10.59 -21.93 27.42
C LEU A 495 9.66 -23.01 27.98
N CYS A 496 8.42 -23.12 27.49
CA CYS A 496 7.42 -24.05 28.05
C CYS A 496 7.26 -25.36 27.26
N GLY A 497 7.86 -25.50 26.07
CA GLY A 497 7.71 -26.68 25.21
C GLY A 497 6.39 -26.78 24.46
N ASN A 498 5.45 -25.83 24.63
CA ASN A 498 4.19 -25.85 23.88
C ASN A 498 4.44 -25.65 22.38
N THR A 499 3.70 -26.39 21.55
CA THR A 499 3.70 -26.19 20.09
C THR A 499 2.92 -24.94 19.71
N LEU A 500 3.60 -23.98 19.11
CA LEU A 500 3.06 -22.71 18.62
C LEU A 500 2.47 -22.93 17.24
N THR A 501 1.15 -22.80 17.10
CA THR A 501 0.46 -22.90 15.80
C THR A 501 -0.40 -21.66 15.59
N ASN A 502 -0.13 -20.90 14.53
CA ASN A 502 -0.90 -19.70 14.16
C ASN A 502 -1.11 -18.70 15.33
N GLU A 503 -0.10 -18.55 16.18
CA GLU A 503 -0.10 -17.56 17.26
C GLU A 503 1.07 -16.58 17.10
N LEU A 504 0.99 -15.46 17.82
CA LEU A 504 2.10 -14.52 17.89
C LEU A 504 3.25 -15.14 18.69
N ARG A 505 4.43 -15.20 18.07
CA ARG A 505 5.66 -15.71 18.69
C ARG A 505 6.74 -14.64 18.71
N PHE A 506 7.65 -14.76 19.67
CA PHE A 506 8.70 -13.79 19.91
C PHE A 506 10.06 -14.46 19.76
N VAL A 507 10.89 -13.94 18.85
CA VAL A 507 12.25 -14.44 18.63
C VAL A 507 13.16 -13.86 19.69
N VAL A 508 13.76 -14.74 20.50
CA VAL A 508 14.63 -14.36 21.64
C VAL A 508 16.11 -14.36 21.32
N CYS A 509 16.54 -15.11 20.30
CA CYS A 509 17.94 -15.18 19.91
C CYS A 509 18.33 -14.09 18.90
N ARG A 510 19.63 -13.80 18.81
CA ARG A 510 20.18 -12.96 17.73
C ARG A 510 20.67 -13.75 16.51
N SER A 511 20.44 -15.07 16.46
CA SER A 511 20.77 -15.86 15.28
C SER A 511 20.04 -15.32 14.04
N ASN A 512 20.74 -15.25 12.91
CA ASN A 512 20.16 -14.92 11.60
C ASN A 512 19.05 -15.90 11.20
N GLU A 513 19.13 -17.16 11.67
CA GLU A 513 18.10 -18.19 11.47
C GLU A 513 16.83 -17.95 12.30
N LYS A 514 16.87 -17.03 13.27
CA LYS A 514 15.75 -16.69 14.16
C LYS A 514 15.14 -17.92 14.85
N CYS A 515 15.96 -18.92 15.20
CA CYS A 515 15.49 -20.25 15.57
C CYS A 515 14.89 -20.40 16.98
N CYS A 516 15.20 -19.51 17.93
CA CYS A 516 14.68 -19.60 19.31
C CYS A 516 13.44 -18.72 19.47
N HIS A 517 12.28 -19.34 19.70
CA HIS A 517 10.98 -18.69 19.80
C HIS A 517 10.31 -18.95 21.15
N ILE A 518 9.59 -17.95 21.68
CA ILE A 518 8.72 -18.12 22.84
C ILE A 518 7.27 -17.76 22.49
N CYS A 519 6.31 -18.40 23.16
CA CYS A 519 4.89 -18.07 23.01
C CYS A 519 4.54 -16.72 23.65
N SER A 520 3.41 -16.17 23.22
CA SER A 520 2.77 -14.98 23.80
C SER A 520 2.58 -15.07 25.31
N HIS A 521 2.17 -16.24 25.82
CA HIS A 521 1.99 -16.46 27.25
C HIS A 521 3.30 -16.35 28.05
N CYS A 522 4.37 -17.03 27.60
CA CYS A 522 5.68 -16.96 28.25
C CYS A 522 6.26 -15.54 28.18
N TYR A 523 6.06 -14.85 27.06
CA TYR A 523 6.47 -13.46 26.88
C TYR A 523 5.78 -12.53 27.88
N ALA A 524 4.44 -12.50 27.87
CA ALA A 524 3.65 -11.64 28.76
C ALA A 524 3.91 -11.94 30.24
N ARG A 525 4.01 -13.23 30.60
CA ARG A 525 4.32 -13.65 31.96
C ARG A 525 5.68 -13.14 32.42
N ARG A 526 6.75 -13.34 31.64
CA ARG A 526 8.10 -12.89 32.01
C ARG A 526 8.19 -11.38 32.12
N LEU A 527 7.48 -10.64 31.26
CA LEU A 527 7.37 -9.18 31.38
C LEU A 527 6.61 -8.76 32.65
N SER A 528 5.58 -9.48 33.06
CA SER A 528 4.85 -9.18 34.32
C SER A 528 5.65 -9.51 35.58
N GLU A 529 6.54 -10.50 35.51
CA GLU A 529 7.46 -10.87 36.59
C GLU A 529 8.67 -9.90 36.67
N GLN A 530 8.85 -9.05 35.66
CA GLN A 530 9.94 -8.09 35.61
C GLN A 530 9.74 -6.98 36.67
N GLY A 531 10.54 -7.03 37.74
CA GLY A 531 10.77 -5.88 38.63
C GLY A 531 11.70 -4.85 37.98
N ASP A 532 12.42 -4.06 38.79
CA ASP A 532 13.36 -3.05 38.27
C ASP A 532 14.62 -3.64 37.60
N SER A 533 14.85 -4.96 37.68
CA SER A 533 16.01 -5.61 37.06
C SER A 533 15.79 -5.83 35.56
N THR A 534 16.55 -5.12 34.73
CA THR A 534 16.25 -4.97 33.29
C THR A 534 16.85 -6.01 32.36
N ARG A 535 17.89 -6.76 32.74
CA ARG A 535 18.82 -7.24 31.69
C ARG A 535 18.53 -8.62 31.08
N ASP A 536 18.22 -9.68 31.84
CA ASP A 536 18.41 -11.04 31.28
C ASP A 536 17.20 -11.99 31.40
N ILE A 537 15.96 -11.49 31.36
CA ILE A 537 14.77 -12.32 31.66
C ILE A 537 14.45 -13.42 30.63
N PHE A 538 15.09 -13.39 29.46
CA PHE A 538 14.89 -14.38 28.37
C PHE A 538 16.16 -15.15 28.00
N CYS A 539 17.24 -15.04 28.78
CA CYS A 539 18.51 -15.69 28.46
C CYS A 539 18.39 -17.23 28.42
N ASP A 540 17.56 -17.80 29.31
CA ASP A 540 17.28 -19.23 29.40
C ASP A 540 16.48 -19.78 28.21
N ALA A 541 15.80 -18.91 27.46
CA ALA A 541 15.05 -19.26 26.26
C ALA A 541 15.95 -19.43 25.02
N VAL A 542 17.19 -18.95 25.04
CA VAL A 542 18.12 -19.03 23.90
C VAL A 542 18.88 -20.35 23.94
N LYS A 543 18.65 -21.22 22.95
CA LYS A 543 19.29 -22.55 22.86
C LYS A 543 20.42 -22.62 21.83
N CYS A 544 20.48 -21.66 20.90
CA CYS A 544 21.45 -21.69 19.79
C CYS A 544 22.80 -21.02 20.09
N GLY A 545 22.97 -20.43 21.27
CA GLY A 545 24.22 -19.75 21.67
C GLY A 545 24.47 -18.38 21.03
N ALA A 546 23.58 -17.89 20.14
CA ALA A 546 23.77 -16.63 19.42
C ALA A 546 23.52 -15.36 20.26
N GLY A 547 23.52 -15.44 21.60
CA GLY A 547 23.10 -14.35 22.48
C GLY A 547 21.59 -14.10 22.47
N PHE A 548 21.12 -13.39 23.49
CA PHE A 548 19.70 -13.08 23.71
C PHE A 548 19.40 -11.61 23.42
N ARG A 549 18.15 -11.33 23.05
CA ARG A 549 17.61 -9.98 22.83
C ARG A 549 17.02 -9.42 24.12
N GLY A 550 17.10 -8.10 24.29
CA GLY A 550 16.46 -7.40 25.40
C GLY A 550 14.94 -7.62 25.44
N PRO A 551 14.27 -7.39 26.58
CA PRO A 551 12.85 -7.71 26.76
C PRO A 551 11.91 -6.98 25.79
N LYS A 552 12.28 -5.77 25.36
CA LYS A 552 11.58 -4.97 24.34
C LYS A 552 12.20 -5.09 22.94
N GLY A 553 13.30 -5.83 22.83
CA GLY A 553 14.06 -6.04 21.60
C GLY A 553 13.74 -7.35 20.90
N LEU A 554 12.82 -8.15 21.45
CA LEU A 554 12.40 -9.41 20.83
C LEU A 554 11.75 -9.14 19.47
N LEU A 555 12.06 -9.93 18.45
CA LEU A 555 11.41 -9.78 17.15
C LEU A 555 10.05 -10.47 17.17
N MET A 556 9.02 -9.73 16.76
CA MET A 556 7.67 -10.25 16.68
C MET A 556 7.46 -11.02 15.36
N GLN A 557 6.90 -12.24 15.42
CA GLN A 557 6.59 -13.06 14.25
C GLN A 557 5.12 -13.55 14.29
N PRO A 558 4.32 -13.27 13.23
CA PRO A 558 4.70 -12.53 12.03
C PRO A 558 4.97 -11.06 12.36
N SER A 559 5.69 -10.36 11.49
CA SER A 559 5.93 -8.92 11.70
C SER A 559 4.62 -8.13 11.62
N LEU A 560 4.56 -6.94 12.25
CA LEU A 560 3.37 -6.07 12.20
C LEU A 560 2.90 -5.84 10.76
N SER A 561 3.83 -5.55 9.86
CA SER A 561 3.50 -5.36 8.44
C SER A 561 2.86 -6.58 7.80
N SER A 562 3.30 -7.78 8.17
CA SER A 562 2.75 -9.02 7.65
C SER A 562 1.34 -9.27 8.17
N ILE A 563 1.10 -9.00 9.46
CA ILE A 563 -0.25 -9.10 10.07
C ILE A 563 -1.22 -8.12 9.39
N PHE A 564 -0.82 -6.86 9.22
CA PHE A 564 -1.63 -5.84 8.54
C PHE A 564 -1.96 -6.25 7.11
N HIS A 565 -0.94 -6.57 6.31
CA HIS A 565 -1.13 -6.88 4.90
C HIS A 565 -1.94 -8.17 4.69
N ALA A 566 -1.69 -9.23 5.45
CA ALA A 566 -2.44 -10.47 5.34
C ALA A 566 -3.92 -10.31 5.72
N ASN A 567 -4.23 -9.33 6.57
CA ASN A 567 -5.61 -8.94 6.89
C ASN A 567 -6.19 -7.88 5.94
N GLY A 568 -5.47 -7.48 4.90
CA GLY A 568 -5.95 -6.49 3.93
C GLY A 568 -5.92 -5.05 4.45
N LEU A 569 -5.24 -4.77 5.56
CA LEU A 569 -5.13 -3.45 6.16
C LEU A 569 -3.86 -2.72 5.68
N ASN A 570 -4.02 -1.47 5.26
CA ASN A 570 -2.89 -0.60 4.90
C ASN A 570 -2.15 -0.13 6.16
N MET A 571 -0.81 -0.08 6.10
CA MET A 571 0.03 0.42 7.20
C MET A 571 -0.20 1.90 7.55
N ARG A 572 -0.94 2.64 6.70
CA ARG A 572 -1.41 3.99 7.00
C ARG A 572 -2.37 4.04 8.19
N PHE A 573 -3.03 2.92 8.50
CA PHE A 573 -3.94 2.78 9.64
C PHE A 573 -3.27 2.32 10.93
N LEU A 574 -1.93 2.16 10.94
CA LEU A 574 -1.15 1.78 12.12
C LEU A 574 -1.46 2.59 13.40
N PRO A 575 -1.61 3.94 13.37
CA PRO A 575 -1.96 4.69 14.57
C PRO A 575 -3.32 4.29 15.17
N PHE A 576 -4.32 4.01 14.34
CA PHE A 576 -5.65 3.61 14.83
C PHE A 576 -5.62 2.23 15.47
N VAL A 577 -4.86 1.29 14.89
CA VAL A 577 -4.62 -0.01 15.50
C VAL A 577 -3.90 0.16 16.84
N TYR A 578 -2.87 1.01 16.92
CA TYR A 578 -2.16 1.30 18.17
C TYR A 578 -3.09 1.84 19.28
N HIS A 579 -4.00 2.75 18.93
CA HIS A 579 -4.99 3.28 19.88
C HIS A 579 -6.08 2.26 20.22
N ALA A 580 -6.38 1.31 19.34
CA ALA A 580 -7.36 0.26 19.58
C ALA A 580 -6.80 -0.95 20.35
N ILE A 581 -5.48 -1.02 20.62
CA ILE A 581 -4.89 -2.07 21.46
C ILE A 581 -5.46 -1.92 22.88
N PRO A 582 -6.00 -3.00 23.48
CA PRO A 582 -6.52 -2.97 24.85
C PRO A 582 -5.49 -2.44 25.85
N ALA A 583 -5.92 -1.61 26.80
CA ALA A 583 -5.07 -0.89 27.74
C ALA A 583 -4.19 -1.82 28.57
N GLY A 584 -4.68 -3.02 28.91
CA GLY A 584 -3.90 -4.05 29.61
C GLY A 584 -2.77 -4.67 28.77
N ALA A 585 -2.94 -4.72 27.45
CA ALA A 585 -1.94 -5.26 26.52
C ALA A 585 -0.97 -4.19 26.01
N LYS A 586 -1.37 -2.91 26.01
CA LYS A 586 -0.57 -1.80 25.46
C LYS A 586 0.84 -1.68 26.04
N PRO A 587 1.09 -1.84 27.37
CA PRO A 587 2.45 -1.86 27.91
C PRO A 587 3.32 -3.00 27.39
N VAL A 588 2.69 -4.13 27.02
CA VAL A 588 3.35 -5.35 26.54
C VAL A 588 3.69 -5.23 25.05
N VAL A 589 2.77 -4.77 24.21
CA VAL A 589 2.95 -4.81 22.74
C VAL A 589 2.95 -3.45 22.04
N GLY A 590 2.55 -2.37 22.71
CA GLY A 590 2.39 -1.05 22.10
C GLY A 590 3.68 -0.50 21.49
N HIS A 591 4.82 -0.79 22.12
CA HIS A 591 6.15 -0.37 21.66
C HIS A 591 6.50 -0.90 20.25
N TYR A 592 5.98 -2.05 19.82
CA TYR A 592 6.17 -2.54 18.45
C TYR A 592 5.54 -1.60 17.42
N CYS A 593 4.34 -1.08 17.70
CA CYS A 593 3.65 -0.14 16.82
C CYS A 593 4.38 1.21 16.78
N GLU A 594 4.87 1.67 17.92
CA GLU A 594 5.66 2.90 18.03
C GLU A 594 6.94 2.79 17.20
N ILE A 595 7.68 1.68 17.34
CA ILE A 595 8.89 1.42 16.55
C ILE A 595 8.58 1.35 15.05
N GLU A 596 7.48 0.70 14.65
CA GLU A 596 7.09 0.64 13.24
C GLU A 596 6.74 2.02 12.68
N MET A 597 6.04 2.87 13.45
CA MET A 597 5.73 4.25 13.06
C MET A 597 7.00 5.08 12.90
N VAL A 598 7.91 5.03 13.89
CA VAL A 598 9.19 5.74 13.87
C VAL A 598 10.06 5.27 12.71
N ALA A 599 10.21 3.95 12.53
CA ALA A 599 11.04 3.40 11.46
C ALA A 599 10.57 3.86 10.08
N ARG A 600 9.26 3.86 9.83
CA ARG A 600 8.68 4.34 8.57
C ARG A 600 8.89 5.85 8.36
N ALA A 601 8.75 6.64 9.42
CA ALA A 601 9.02 8.08 9.37
C ALA A 601 10.50 8.36 9.09
N ALA A 602 11.40 7.68 9.80
CA ALA A 602 12.84 7.76 9.59
C ALA A 602 13.24 7.37 8.16
N VAL A 603 12.67 6.28 7.63
CA VAL A 603 12.91 5.87 6.24
C VAL A 603 12.38 6.91 5.24
N ARG A 604 11.25 7.58 5.53
CA ARG A 604 10.74 8.66 4.68
C ARG A 604 11.67 9.87 4.68
N VAL A 605 12.13 10.30 5.87
CA VAL A 605 13.12 11.38 6.03
C VAL A 605 14.41 11.05 5.28
N PHE A 606 14.93 9.84 5.49
CA PHE A 606 16.13 9.34 4.82
C PHE A 606 16.01 9.41 3.29
N ARG A 607 14.90 8.89 2.75
CA ARG A 607 14.64 8.91 1.30
C ARG A 607 14.53 10.32 0.75
N ASN A 608 13.86 11.23 1.46
CA ASN A 608 13.79 12.64 1.08
C ASN A 608 15.18 13.27 1.01
N LYS A 609 16.02 13.04 2.02
CA LYS A 609 17.41 13.53 2.04
C LYS A 609 18.22 12.99 0.86
N LEU A 610 18.18 11.68 0.62
CA LEU A 610 18.89 11.05 -0.50
C LEU A 610 18.45 11.53 -1.88
N ARG A 611 17.17 11.92 -2.04
CA ARG A 611 16.68 12.51 -3.29
C ARG A 611 17.20 13.93 -3.51
N SER A 612 17.44 14.67 -2.42
CA SER A 612 17.91 16.05 -2.48
C SER A 612 19.42 16.21 -2.61
N THR A 613 20.19 15.12 -2.72
CA THR A 613 21.66 15.16 -2.79
C THR A 613 22.19 14.66 -4.13
N SER A 614 23.49 14.88 -4.36
CA SER A 614 24.18 14.42 -5.57
C SER A 614 24.42 12.91 -5.60
N GLN A 615 23.99 12.20 -4.55
CA GLN A 615 24.14 10.74 -4.39
C GLN A 615 25.59 10.22 -4.51
N VAL A 616 26.59 11.07 -4.27
CA VAL A 616 27.99 10.64 -4.13
C VAL A 616 28.12 9.72 -2.91
N ILE A 617 28.92 8.66 -3.02
CA ILE A 617 29.06 7.61 -1.98
C ILE A 617 29.31 8.20 -0.59
N ASP A 618 30.18 9.19 -0.48
CA ASP A 618 30.50 9.82 0.80
C ASP A 618 29.32 10.64 1.36
N GLU A 619 28.52 11.29 0.51
CA GLU A 619 27.29 11.97 0.93
C GLU A 619 26.23 10.97 1.39
N VAL A 620 26.03 9.87 0.66
CA VAL A 620 25.10 8.80 1.05
C VAL A 620 25.51 8.18 2.38
N ARG A 621 26.81 7.94 2.57
CA ARG A 621 27.37 7.45 3.83
C ARG A 621 27.11 8.45 4.95
N GLN A 622 27.39 9.73 4.74
CA GLN A 622 27.17 10.78 5.73
C GLN A 622 25.68 10.89 6.10
N ILE A 623 24.76 10.92 5.13
CA ILE A 623 23.31 10.98 5.38
C ILE A 623 22.84 9.75 6.17
N SER A 624 23.36 8.58 5.84
CA SER A 624 23.03 7.32 6.54
C SER A 624 23.54 7.35 7.98
N GLN A 625 24.77 7.83 8.19
CA GLN A 625 25.33 8.01 9.53
C GLN A 625 24.55 9.04 10.34
N ASP A 626 24.23 10.20 9.78
CA ASP A 626 23.45 11.25 10.43
C ASP A 626 22.05 10.76 10.82
N LEU A 627 21.40 9.97 9.95
CA LEU A 627 20.13 9.32 10.26
C LEU A 627 20.25 8.44 11.52
N PHE A 628 21.21 7.52 11.55
CA PHE A 628 21.35 6.60 12.67
C PHE A 628 21.90 7.28 13.94
N LEU A 629 22.76 8.29 13.81
CA LEU A 629 23.20 9.12 14.94
C LEU A 629 22.01 9.85 15.55
N GLY A 630 21.16 10.47 14.73
CA GLY A 630 19.96 11.16 15.20
C GLY A 630 18.90 10.21 15.77
N LEU A 631 18.82 8.97 15.27
CA LEU A 631 17.77 8.02 15.64
C LEU A 631 18.12 7.13 16.83
N LEU A 632 19.36 6.62 16.89
CA LEU A 632 19.77 5.57 17.82
C LEU A 632 20.50 6.09 19.06
N GLN A 633 20.91 7.36 19.09
CA GLN A 633 21.48 7.97 20.29
C GLN A 633 20.40 8.34 21.30
N SER A 634 20.55 7.89 22.54
CA SER A 634 19.58 8.10 23.61
C SER A 634 19.48 9.55 24.10
N SER A 635 20.54 10.35 23.94
CA SER A 635 20.59 11.73 24.43
C SER A 635 21.59 12.58 23.65
N GLY A 636 21.39 13.90 23.71
CA GLY A 636 22.29 14.89 23.12
C GLY A 636 21.58 15.85 22.16
N HIS A 637 22.23 16.97 21.90
CA HIS A 637 21.66 18.03 21.06
C HIS A 637 21.34 17.58 19.62
N VAL A 638 22.10 16.62 19.08
CA VAL A 638 21.89 16.09 17.72
C VAL A 638 20.61 15.27 17.62
N PRO A 639 20.42 14.17 18.40
CA PRO A 639 19.16 13.43 18.37
C PRO A 639 17.97 14.30 18.76
N GLU A 640 18.07 15.14 19.81
CA GLU A 640 16.97 16.04 20.20
C GLU A 640 16.51 16.94 19.05
N ARG A 641 17.46 17.54 18.32
CA ARG A 641 17.17 18.36 17.16
C ARG A 641 16.62 17.55 15.99
N PHE A 642 17.19 16.39 15.70
CA PHE A 642 16.71 15.50 14.64
C PHE A 642 15.27 15.06 14.88
N TRP A 643 14.93 14.72 16.12
CA TRP A 643 13.57 14.38 16.51
C TRP A 643 12.61 15.55 16.43
N ALA A 644 13.02 16.74 16.89
CA ALA A 644 12.18 17.94 16.86
C ALA A 644 11.96 18.49 15.44
N ASP A 645 13.01 18.50 14.61
CA ASP A 645 13.01 19.15 13.30
C ASP A 645 12.56 18.21 12.18
N GLU A 646 12.77 16.88 12.32
CA GLU A 646 12.56 15.93 11.22
C GLU A 646 11.59 14.79 11.56
N ILE A 647 11.91 13.96 12.56
CA ILE A 647 11.13 12.74 12.84
C ILE A 647 9.74 13.07 13.36
N GLY A 648 9.63 13.93 14.38
CA GLY A 648 8.35 14.35 14.97
C GLY A 648 7.40 14.94 13.93
N PRO A 649 7.81 15.96 13.16
CA PRO A 649 7.00 16.52 12.08
C PRO A 649 6.63 15.49 11.01
N THR A 650 7.52 14.54 10.70
CA THR A 650 7.23 13.48 9.73
C THR A 650 6.23 12.46 10.26
N ILE A 651 6.33 12.06 11.54
CA ILE A 651 5.35 11.20 12.21
C ILE A 651 3.99 11.89 12.22
N GLU A 652 3.94 13.16 12.63
CA GLU A 652 2.72 13.95 12.64
C GLU A 652 2.12 14.05 11.23
N LYS A 653 2.97 14.29 10.21
CA LYS A 653 2.54 14.29 8.81
C LYS A 653 2.04 12.93 8.31
N MET A 654 2.59 11.84 8.84
CA MET A 654 2.27 10.49 8.39
C MET A 654 1.08 9.86 9.09
N TYR A 655 0.87 10.18 10.36
CA TYR A 655 -0.07 9.44 11.20
C TYR A 655 -1.04 10.36 11.93
N GLY A 656 -0.91 11.66 11.75
CA GLY A 656 -1.71 12.66 12.42
C GLY A 656 -1.18 12.99 13.83
N PRO A 657 -2.00 13.66 14.65
CA PRO A 657 -1.60 14.11 15.96
C PRO A 657 -1.51 12.94 16.92
N LEU A 658 -0.29 12.49 17.18
CA LEU A 658 0.02 11.48 18.19
C LEU A 658 0.54 12.13 19.47
N GLU A 659 0.33 11.45 20.60
CA GLU A 659 1.06 11.76 21.81
C GLU A 659 2.55 11.43 21.58
N PRO A 660 3.50 12.27 22.02
CA PRO A 660 4.91 11.98 21.87
C PRO A 660 5.25 10.61 22.47
N PHE A 661 5.89 9.76 21.68
CA PHE A 661 6.37 8.48 22.19
C PHE A 661 7.49 8.71 23.20
N ASN A 662 7.53 7.90 24.26
CA ASN A 662 8.68 7.88 25.14
C ASN A 662 9.81 7.10 24.45
N THR A 663 10.73 7.83 23.82
CA THR A 663 11.87 7.27 23.10
C THR A 663 12.90 6.61 24.02
N GLU A 664 12.98 6.99 25.30
CA GLU A 664 13.88 6.34 26.28
C GLU A 664 13.54 4.87 26.49
N LYS A 665 12.28 4.50 26.23
CA LYS A 665 11.76 3.13 26.37
C LYS A 665 11.85 2.31 25.09
N MET A 666 12.25 2.91 23.96
CA MET A 666 12.37 2.21 22.68
C MET A 666 13.62 1.36 22.66
N ASP A 667 13.46 0.12 22.20
CA ASP A 667 14.58 -0.78 22.01
C ASP A 667 15.32 -0.39 20.71
N VAL A 668 16.57 0.03 20.87
CA VAL A 668 17.42 0.54 19.78
C VAL A 668 17.74 -0.57 18.77
N GLU A 669 17.91 -1.80 19.23
CA GLU A 669 18.20 -2.97 18.38
C GLU A 669 16.99 -3.28 17.48
N LEU A 670 15.79 -3.33 18.04
CA LEU A 670 14.55 -3.54 17.30
C LEU A 670 14.27 -2.40 16.32
N LEU A 671 14.49 -1.14 16.73
CA LEU A 671 14.34 0.02 15.86
C LEU A 671 15.32 -0.03 14.68
N TYR A 672 16.59 -0.35 14.93
CA TYR A 672 17.60 -0.54 13.89
C TYR A 672 17.15 -1.60 12.89
N HIS A 673 16.84 -2.82 13.36
CA HIS A 673 16.41 -3.91 12.47
C HIS A 673 15.22 -3.50 11.61
N ARG A 674 14.28 -2.76 12.18
CA ARG A 674 13.12 -2.30 11.42
C ARG A 674 13.44 -1.25 10.37
N VAL A 675 14.33 -0.31 10.68
CA VAL A 675 14.83 0.67 9.70
C VAL A 675 15.62 -0.04 8.60
N ALA A 676 16.48 -1.00 8.95
CA ALA A 676 17.25 -1.78 8.00
C ALA A 676 16.34 -2.54 7.02
N ASP A 677 15.33 -3.28 7.52
CA ASP A 677 14.34 -4.00 6.71
C ASP A 677 13.60 -3.08 5.71
N LEU A 678 13.34 -1.83 6.10
CA LEU A 678 12.54 -0.89 5.32
C LEU A 678 13.37 -0.03 4.36
N SER A 679 14.62 0.26 4.71
CA SER A 679 15.52 1.14 3.96
C SER A 679 16.52 0.38 3.08
N GLY A 680 16.86 -0.85 3.46
CA GLY A 680 17.98 -1.61 2.88
C GLY A 680 19.35 -1.20 3.44
N ILE A 681 19.42 -0.31 4.43
CA ILE A 681 20.70 0.07 5.04
C ILE A 681 21.14 -1.02 6.03
N VAL A 682 22.36 -1.52 5.87
CA VAL A 682 22.97 -2.52 6.76
C VAL A 682 24.19 -1.90 7.45
N LEU A 683 24.19 -1.93 8.78
CA LEU A 683 25.35 -1.60 9.60
C LEU A 683 26.21 -2.86 9.80
N SER A 684 27.51 -2.67 9.98
CA SER A 684 28.43 -3.77 10.26
C SER A 684 28.02 -4.52 11.53
N SER A 685 28.28 -5.83 11.57
CA SER A 685 27.95 -6.65 12.74
C SER A 685 28.52 -6.07 14.05
N SER A 686 29.74 -5.54 14.02
CA SER A 686 30.37 -4.88 15.17
C SER A 686 29.70 -3.57 15.57
N SER A 687 29.20 -2.80 14.59
CA SER A 687 28.40 -1.60 14.85
C SER A 687 27.07 -1.95 15.50
N VAL A 688 26.37 -2.97 15.00
CA VAL A 688 25.12 -3.48 15.59
C VAL A 688 25.37 -3.99 17.00
N GLU A 689 26.46 -4.73 17.23
CA GLU A 689 26.88 -5.18 18.56
C GLU A 689 27.13 -4.04 19.54
N SER A 690 27.75 -2.95 19.06
CA SER A 690 28.01 -1.77 19.88
C SER A 690 26.73 -1.05 20.33
N LEU A 691 25.59 -1.25 19.65
CA LEU A 691 24.31 -0.63 20.05
C LEU A 691 23.75 -1.22 21.36
N TYR A 692 24.16 -2.43 21.72
CA TYR A 692 23.68 -3.12 22.92
C TYR A 692 24.81 -3.58 23.86
N GLY A 693 26.07 -3.31 23.52
CA GLY A 693 27.24 -3.58 24.35
C GLY A 693 27.45 -2.54 25.46
N GLU A 694 28.44 -2.81 26.33
CA GLU A 694 28.91 -1.82 27.31
C GLU A 694 29.84 -0.76 26.68
N GLU A 695 30.35 -1.05 25.48
CA GLU A 695 31.20 -0.14 24.74
C GLU A 695 30.42 1.06 24.20
N ARG A 696 31.14 2.16 23.92
CA ARG A 696 30.53 3.34 23.31
C ARG A 696 29.99 2.96 21.92
N PRO A 697 28.69 3.18 21.64
CA PRO A 697 28.12 2.81 20.35
C PRO A 697 28.84 3.57 19.24
N PHE A 698 29.18 2.85 18.17
CA PHE A 698 29.75 3.42 16.96
C PHE A 698 28.93 2.98 15.75
N LEU A 699 28.90 3.82 14.72
CA LEU A 699 28.14 3.58 13.51
C LEU A 699 29.07 3.36 12.33
N GLN A 700 29.12 2.12 11.87
CA GLN A 700 29.85 1.74 10.67
C GLN A 700 28.87 1.15 9.68
N LEU A 701 28.66 1.88 8.58
CA LEU A 701 27.87 1.41 7.44
C LEU A 701 28.61 0.24 6.77
N GLU A 702 27.92 -0.88 6.60
CA GLU A 702 28.43 -2.04 5.84
C GLU A 702 28.00 -1.96 4.39
N SER A 703 26.69 -1.85 4.14
CA SER A 703 26.13 -1.76 2.79
C SER A 703 24.83 -0.94 2.77
N VAL A 704 24.46 -0.49 1.58
CA VAL A 704 23.11 -0.01 1.28
C VAL A 704 22.59 -0.88 0.16
N GLU A 705 21.62 -1.73 0.48
CA GLU A 705 21.07 -2.73 -0.41
C GLU A 705 19.74 -2.23 -1.02
N PRO A 706 19.46 -2.56 -2.28
CA PRO A 706 18.17 -2.27 -2.88
C PRO A 706 17.08 -3.16 -2.27
N VAL A 707 15.93 -2.55 -1.94
CA VAL A 707 14.76 -3.30 -1.50
C VAL A 707 13.96 -3.72 -2.73
N VAL A 708 14.05 -5.00 -3.09
CA VAL A 708 13.43 -5.57 -4.29
C VAL A 708 12.23 -6.45 -3.93
N LYS A 709 11.08 -6.17 -4.54
CA LYS A 709 9.88 -7.02 -4.50
C LYS A 709 9.56 -7.52 -5.90
N VAL A 710 9.24 -8.80 -6.04
CA VAL A 710 8.80 -9.40 -7.31
C VAL A 710 7.36 -9.88 -7.18
N VAL A 711 6.60 -9.81 -8.27
CA VAL A 711 5.26 -10.40 -8.31
C VAL A 711 5.34 -11.91 -8.07
N VAL A 712 4.32 -12.46 -7.43
CA VAL A 712 4.27 -13.90 -7.16
C VAL A 712 3.70 -14.59 -8.40
N PRO A 713 4.38 -15.63 -8.95
CA PRO A 713 3.84 -16.38 -10.07
C PRO A 713 2.56 -17.13 -9.67
N PRO A 714 1.70 -17.47 -10.65
CA PRO A 714 0.48 -18.22 -10.36
C PRO A 714 0.82 -19.61 -9.82
N TYR A 715 0.02 -20.07 -8.86
CA TYR A 715 0.23 -21.34 -8.18
C TYR A 715 -1.08 -22.10 -7.99
N VAL A 716 -1.06 -23.39 -8.27
CA VAL A 716 -2.17 -24.32 -8.04
C VAL A 716 -1.71 -25.33 -6.98
N ALA A 717 -2.41 -25.33 -5.84
CA ALA A 717 -1.95 -26.02 -4.64
C ALA A 717 -2.15 -27.53 -4.68
N ASP A 718 -3.26 -27.95 -5.28
CA ASP A 718 -3.71 -29.33 -5.31
C ASP A 718 -3.91 -29.82 -6.74
N GLU A 719 -3.83 -31.13 -6.91
CA GLU A 719 -3.95 -31.81 -8.21
C GLU A 719 -5.36 -31.68 -8.80
N GLU A 720 -6.38 -31.64 -7.95
CA GLU A 720 -7.78 -31.53 -8.36
C GLU A 720 -8.05 -30.19 -9.03
N ALA A 721 -7.60 -29.08 -8.44
CA ALA A 721 -7.71 -27.74 -9.02
C ALA A 721 -6.87 -27.60 -10.29
N GLN A 722 -5.75 -28.32 -10.40
CA GLN A 722 -4.94 -28.32 -11.63
C GLN A 722 -5.66 -29.06 -12.76
N GLU A 723 -6.27 -30.20 -12.46
CA GLU A 723 -7.04 -30.97 -13.43
C GLU A 723 -8.34 -30.24 -13.82
N GLU A 724 -8.99 -29.56 -12.89
CA GLU A 724 -10.11 -28.66 -13.16
C GLU A 724 -9.69 -27.52 -14.10
N LEU A 725 -8.54 -26.89 -13.84
CA LEU A 725 -8.00 -25.83 -14.69
C LEU A 725 -7.66 -26.34 -16.10
N ARG A 726 -7.05 -27.52 -16.21
CA ARG A 726 -6.78 -28.19 -17.50
C ARG A 726 -8.06 -28.48 -18.26
N ARG A 727 -9.06 -29.05 -17.59
CA ARG A 727 -10.37 -29.31 -18.21
C ARG A 727 -11.02 -28.03 -18.73
N GLY A 728 -11.01 -26.97 -17.92
CA GLY A 728 -11.52 -25.66 -18.34
C GLY A 728 -10.78 -25.04 -19.54
N LEU A 729 -9.47 -25.32 -19.67
CA LEU A 729 -8.70 -24.98 -20.86
C LEU A 729 -9.18 -25.77 -22.09
N TYR A 730 -9.29 -27.10 -21.99
CA TYR A 730 -9.75 -27.95 -23.09
C TYR A 730 -11.16 -27.58 -23.56
N ASP A 731 -12.08 -27.32 -22.62
CA ASP A 731 -13.45 -26.90 -22.91
C ASP A 731 -13.50 -25.57 -23.67
N SER A 732 -12.45 -24.76 -23.55
CA SER A 732 -12.34 -23.44 -24.18
C SER A 732 -11.38 -23.38 -25.36
N LEU A 733 -10.76 -24.52 -25.71
CA LEU A 733 -9.77 -24.58 -26.78
C LEU A 733 -10.41 -24.20 -28.11
N GLY A 734 -11.62 -24.69 -28.40
CA GLY A 734 -12.34 -24.35 -29.63
C GLY A 734 -12.57 -22.85 -29.80
N GLU A 735 -13.05 -22.16 -28.76
CA GLU A 735 -13.24 -20.71 -28.80
C GLU A 735 -11.92 -19.94 -28.93
N THR A 736 -10.88 -20.39 -28.22
CA THR A 736 -9.55 -19.81 -28.28
C THR A 736 -8.98 -19.93 -29.70
N LEU A 737 -9.11 -21.10 -30.32
CA LEU A 737 -8.67 -21.36 -31.69
C LEU A 737 -9.46 -20.51 -32.70
N LEU A 738 -10.79 -20.44 -32.56
CA LEU A 738 -11.62 -19.60 -33.43
C LEU A 738 -11.23 -18.12 -33.33
N PHE A 739 -10.97 -17.62 -32.11
CA PHE A 739 -10.47 -16.26 -31.91
C PHE A 739 -9.15 -16.03 -32.66
N TRP A 740 -8.17 -16.94 -32.53
CA TRP A 740 -6.88 -16.77 -33.20
C TRP A 740 -6.99 -16.92 -34.73
N ILE A 741 -7.81 -17.84 -35.24
CA ILE A 741 -8.07 -17.98 -36.68
C ILE A 741 -8.62 -16.66 -37.25
N GLY A 742 -9.62 -16.08 -36.61
CA GLY A 742 -10.18 -14.78 -37.02
C GLY A 742 -9.18 -13.63 -36.87
N ALA A 743 -8.34 -13.66 -35.83
CA ALA A 743 -7.34 -12.61 -35.61
C ALA A 743 -6.25 -12.55 -36.68
N PHE A 744 -6.00 -13.64 -37.42
CA PHE A 744 -5.00 -13.70 -38.50
C PHE A 744 -5.52 -13.28 -39.88
N THR A 745 -6.84 -13.31 -40.12
CA THR A 745 -7.39 -12.96 -41.44
C THR A 745 -7.30 -11.48 -41.77
N ASP A 746 -7.20 -10.61 -40.76
CA ASP A 746 -7.29 -9.15 -40.96
C ASP A 746 -5.97 -8.48 -41.39
N GLY A 747 -4.83 -9.19 -41.43
CA GLY A 747 -3.52 -8.52 -41.48
C GLY A 747 -2.49 -8.94 -42.55
N VAL A 748 -2.73 -9.99 -43.35
CA VAL A 748 -1.63 -10.68 -44.06
C VAL A 748 -1.57 -10.42 -45.58
N GLU A 749 -2.48 -9.65 -46.18
CA GLU A 749 -2.39 -9.40 -47.64
C GLU A 749 -1.24 -8.44 -48.08
N GLY A 750 -0.41 -7.91 -47.17
CA GLY A 750 0.56 -6.86 -47.52
C GLY A 750 2.05 -7.03 -47.18
N SER A 751 2.45 -7.93 -46.26
CA SER A 751 3.84 -7.94 -45.75
C SER A 751 4.57 -9.26 -46.00
N THR A 752 4.99 -9.47 -47.24
CA THR A 752 5.94 -10.53 -47.62
C THR A 752 7.37 -10.15 -47.21
N SER A 753 7.71 -10.25 -45.92
CA SER A 753 9.11 -10.26 -45.48
C SER A 753 9.37 -11.53 -44.69
N GLY A 754 10.18 -12.43 -45.26
CA GLY A 754 10.42 -13.82 -44.84
C GLY A 754 11.13 -13.99 -43.50
N GLY A 755 10.51 -13.57 -42.41
CA GLY A 755 10.86 -13.99 -41.05
C GLY A 755 10.34 -15.39 -40.77
N LYS A 756 11.13 -16.21 -40.07
CA LYS A 756 10.69 -17.52 -39.54
C LYS A 756 9.34 -17.34 -38.85
N LEU A 757 8.34 -18.11 -39.26
CA LEU A 757 7.02 -18.14 -38.63
C LEU A 757 7.22 -18.36 -37.12
N PRO A 758 6.77 -17.42 -36.25
CA PRO A 758 6.93 -17.55 -34.82
C PRO A 758 6.18 -18.79 -34.32
N HIS A 759 6.77 -19.44 -33.32
CA HIS A 759 6.35 -20.68 -32.68
C HIS A 759 4.82 -20.86 -32.67
N GLU A 760 4.34 -22.04 -33.05
CA GLU A 760 2.96 -22.44 -32.77
C GLU A 760 2.70 -22.25 -31.27
N PRO A 761 1.54 -21.67 -30.89
CA PRO A 761 1.22 -21.51 -29.50
C PRO A 761 1.15 -22.90 -28.85
N PHE A 762 1.58 -23.03 -27.60
CA PHE A 762 1.68 -24.32 -26.90
C PHE A 762 0.37 -25.13 -26.93
N TYR A 763 -0.79 -24.47 -26.90
CA TYR A 763 -2.08 -25.17 -27.01
C TYR A 763 -2.36 -25.78 -28.40
N LEU A 764 -1.55 -25.49 -29.41
CA LEU A 764 -1.57 -26.16 -30.71
C LEU A 764 -0.58 -27.33 -30.81
N THR A 765 0.42 -27.40 -29.92
CA THR A 765 1.34 -28.54 -29.88
C THR A 765 0.74 -29.67 -29.05
N GLU A 766 -0.40 -30.21 -29.47
CA GLU A 766 -0.81 -31.53 -29.01
C GLU A 766 0.18 -32.55 -29.62
N GLN A 767 1.13 -33.02 -28.81
CA GLN A 767 1.68 -34.35 -29.05
C GLN A 767 0.49 -35.32 -28.98
N PRO A 768 0.28 -36.16 -30.01
CA PRO A 768 -0.86 -37.06 -30.06
C PRO A 768 -0.79 -38.06 -28.90
N ILE A 769 -1.93 -38.21 -28.20
CA ILE A 769 -2.21 -39.27 -27.22
C ILE A 769 -1.99 -40.65 -27.84
#